data_AF-A0A3N6FJ11-F1
#
_entry.id   AF-A0A3N6FJ11-F1
#
_cell.length_a   1.000
_cell.length_b   1.000
_cell.length_c   1.000
_cell.angle_alpha   90.00
_cell.angle_beta   90.00
_cell.angle_gamma   90.00
#
_symmetry.space_group_name_H-M   'P 1'
#
loop_
_entity.id
_entity.type
_entity.pdbx_description
1 polymer ?
#
loop_
_entity_poly.entity_id
_entity_poly.type
_entity_poly.pdbx_seq_one_letter_code
_entity_poly.pdbx_strand_id
1 'polypeptide(L)'
;MGDVVSSVFSSVVSGDVPWERLLCEVAWWLGWVAGIGAFVMGAGFGWWRVRARRLLEERAVVELVPSQGFAPSAQDMAPHAARLARASQTTQWTPRRAQGVRLRHGSDGQGQLSLRLEGPATSAALMRLPSLPDVQVRSHQGRRAHDSERITFEGADPLPRPAATAERQLTKGSGQGAPAGPGALYVARAELVLARPDHLRLTPAALDPDPLQVLADACAQLDAGRGERAELVVDVVPVASRRVAAWRRRLMHRAGQRGPSAYGEQIGSGRRGGSWMSVLAEGLNGGKPLSSAGGRGAAKPLPRQKDLADGVGKFLPGKDAQVFAVQVLVRVTGAHPARAQARLHQVMAVMDGWSGENWWRPVGPRRTGWRPYSSVWWRRRSFDRRYTTGEFAPARRQWLTAEELAALLRPANVHCTAQNVVRTGGTLAPAPRGLPTWAGQPGVVPLGRVTEADGRTRLACLPQADVLFGASLGKSGFGKSELALLQAITLAYGGFGAWFLDPHGAAVKRALPYLTHPAVIDRVQVIDLSAKKPGAMVAAWNPLSMEGRAEEEVQDVIGAVVAGLAAAQGWGDGAPRARAILSHAVEILAHLSYRMCQRGRPDLQPTVFTIPRLLSDEEWRESVLAQMPLRLQQFWRTTFPKYEGSAVPVVTQTIEQLATSTSLRAFLGQPRSTYDVRRVMDERQIVLLRCSGTGSGDQIITSLLLFDLFRAGHSREGIDPGLLATLFAFADELRAIDGAARGYIAAILEQLRKYEVRLMAMTQMAMRLSEETRLALMQNQSLLSAAAADADEASFLAKRLPGAAAMTLMQQPKWHYAVRATLNGRPTPTFQVAGVPIHEVLANYHHPERLPQLEKAMDKTLRRRPLRTVLTELDGSDDGRMPGLDDRILTELGRRPAPPAHKPPAETAAGNPDDDCWPEAGSSSEVA
;
A
#
# COMPACT_ATOMS: atom_id res chain seq x y z
N MET A 1 60.14 -33.64 -39.82
CA MET A 1 60.97 -32.52 -39.30
C MET A 1 62.46 -32.84 -39.37
N GLY A 2 62.89 -34.08 -39.09
CA GLY A 2 64.31 -34.50 -39.21
C GLY A 2 64.86 -34.53 -40.65
N ASP A 3 64.10 -35.04 -41.63
CA ASP A 3 64.60 -35.17 -43.02
C ASP A 3 64.71 -33.83 -43.76
N VAL A 4 63.92 -32.83 -43.34
CA VAL A 4 63.97 -31.45 -43.89
C VAL A 4 65.21 -30.71 -43.39
N VAL A 5 65.66 -31.00 -42.17
CA VAL A 5 66.86 -30.37 -41.59
C VAL A 5 68.14 -30.95 -42.21
N SER A 6 68.12 -32.25 -42.57
CA SER A 6 69.22 -32.93 -43.27
C SER A 6 69.44 -32.39 -44.70
N SER A 7 68.37 -32.22 -45.49
CA SER A 7 68.50 -31.71 -46.87
C SER A 7 68.90 -30.22 -46.93
N VAL A 8 68.51 -29.42 -45.94
CA VAL A 8 68.90 -28.01 -45.83
C VAL A 8 70.37 -27.87 -45.40
N PHE A 9 70.89 -28.76 -44.55
CA PHE A 9 72.31 -28.74 -44.19
C PHE A 9 73.21 -29.18 -45.36
N SER A 10 72.76 -30.12 -46.17
CA SER A 10 73.46 -30.54 -47.39
C SER A 10 73.49 -29.45 -48.46
N SER A 11 72.45 -28.61 -48.57
CA SER A 11 72.38 -27.54 -49.58
C SER A 11 73.10 -26.26 -49.17
N VAL A 12 73.28 -26.02 -47.86
CA VAL A 12 74.05 -24.88 -47.32
C VAL A 12 75.57 -25.05 -47.54
N VAL A 13 76.07 -26.29 -47.61
CA VAL A 13 77.51 -26.56 -47.86
C VAL A 13 77.89 -26.46 -49.35
N SER A 14 76.93 -26.57 -50.28
CA SER A 14 77.17 -26.53 -51.73
C SER A 14 77.08 -25.14 -52.38
N GLY A 15 76.99 -24.05 -51.61
CA GLY A 15 77.18 -22.68 -52.12
C GLY A 15 76.06 -22.09 -52.99
N ASP A 16 74.98 -22.83 -53.28
CA ASP A 16 73.84 -22.35 -54.07
C ASP A 16 72.55 -22.27 -53.22
N VAL A 17 72.55 -21.43 -52.18
CA VAL A 17 71.31 -21.06 -51.48
C VAL A 17 70.85 -19.70 -52.01
N PRO A 18 69.69 -19.63 -52.70
CA PRO A 18 69.12 -18.37 -53.14
C PRO A 18 68.56 -17.63 -51.91
N TRP A 19 69.40 -16.80 -51.28
CA TRP A 19 69.03 -15.98 -50.12
C TRP A 19 67.76 -15.16 -50.34
N GLU A 20 67.46 -14.78 -51.59
CA GLU A 20 66.23 -14.12 -51.98
C GLU A 20 64.97 -14.96 -51.70
N ARG A 21 65.01 -16.28 -51.94
CA ARG A 21 63.86 -17.16 -51.64
C ARG A 21 63.64 -17.32 -50.14
N LEU A 22 64.72 -17.46 -49.36
CA LEU A 22 64.64 -17.65 -47.92
C LEU A 22 64.17 -16.36 -47.20
N LEU A 23 64.63 -15.19 -47.65
CA LEU A 23 64.15 -13.89 -47.16
C LEU A 23 62.68 -13.64 -47.54
N CYS A 24 62.25 -14.02 -48.75
CA CYS A 24 60.85 -13.95 -49.16
C CYS A 24 59.95 -14.86 -48.31
N GLU A 25 60.38 -16.09 -47.98
CA GLU A 25 59.61 -16.98 -47.11
C GLU A 25 59.52 -16.44 -45.67
N VAL A 26 60.62 -15.91 -45.12
CA VAL A 26 60.61 -15.30 -43.77
C VAL A 26 59.73 -14.05 -43.74
N ALA A 27 59.78 -13.20 -44.76
CA ALA A 27 58.91 -12.03 -44.88
C ALA A 27 57.43 -12.42 -45.03
N TRP A 28 57.14 -13.50 -45.77
CA TRP A 28 55.80 -14.06 -45.92
C TRP A 28 55.24 -14.57 -44.58
N TRP A 29 56.04 -15.32 -43.82
CA TRP A 29 55.67 -15.79 -42.48
C TRP A 29 55.49 -14.64 -41.48
N LEU A 30 56.36 -13.62 -41.49
CA LEU A 30 56.19 -12.42 -40.67
C LEU A 30 54.91 -11.65 -41.03
N GLY A 31 54.57 -11.57 -42.31
CA GLY A 31 53.31 -10.99 -42.78
C GLY A 31 52.09 -11.75 -42.25
N TRP A 32 52.11 -13.08 -42.27
CA TRP A 32 51.06 -13.92 -41.69
C TRP A 32 50.96 -13.77 -40.17
N VAL A 33 52.08 -13.74 -39.45
CA VAL A 33 52.09 -13.52 -37.99
C VAL A 33 51.55 -12.14 -37.63
N ALA A 34 51.93 -11.09 -38.37
CA ALA A 34 51.39 -9.76 -38.20
C ALA A 34 49.88 -9.70 -38.52
N GLY A 35 49.44 -10.40 -39.58
CA GLY A 35 48.03 -10.51 -39.96
C GLY A 35 47.18 -11.24 -38.92
N ILE A 36 47.65 -12.37 -38.41
CA ILE A 36 47.01 -13.13 -37.32
C ILE A 36 46.99 -12.28 -36.04
N GLY A 37 48.10 -11.60 -35.70
CA GLY A 37 48.17 -10.70 -34.56
C GLY A 37 47.16 -9.55 -34.66
N ALA A 38 47.03 -8.93 -35.84
CA ALA A 38 46.04 -7.89 -36.10
C ALA A 38 44.60 -8.42 -36.02
N PHE A 39 44.34 -9.63 -36.55
CA PHE A 39 43.04 -10.28 -36.46
C PHE A 39 42.65 -10.63 -35.02
N VAL A 40 43.56 -11.23 -34.24
CA VAL A 40 43.32 -11.56 -32.82
C VAL A 40 43.11 -10.29 -31.99
N MET A 41 43.89 -9.22 -32.23
CA MET A 41 43.65 -7.93 -31.58
C MET A 41 42.30 -7.32 -32.00
N GLY A 42 41.93 -7.41 -33.28
CA GLY A 42 40.66 -6.93 -33.81
C GLY A 42 39.46 -7.69 -33.24
N ALA A 43 39.52 -9.02 -33.21
CA ALA A 43 38.51 -9.89 -32.61
C ALA A 43 38.40 -9.67 -31.10
N GLY A 44 39.54 -9.54 -30.39
CA GLY A 44 39.58 -9.20 -28.98
C GLY A 44 38.96 -7.84 -28.69
N PHE A 45 39.26 -6.82 -29.51
CA PHE A 45 38.65 -5.49 -29.40
C PHE A 45 37.15 -5.51 -29.70
N GLY A 46 36.73 -6.28 -30.71
CA GLY A 46 35.33 -6.51 -31.06
C GLY A 46 34.54 -7.16 -29.92
N TRP A 47 35.07 -8.25 -29.36
CA TRP A 47 34.52 -8.92 -28.19
C TRP A 47 34.43 -7.99 -26.98
N TRP A 48 35.48 -7.21 -26.71
CA TRP A 48 35.51 -6.22 -25.61
C TRP A 48 34.41 -5.16 -25.75
N ARG A 49 34.13 -4.72 -26.99
CA ARG A 49 33.09 -3.74 -27.29
C ARG A 49 31.68 -4.33 -27.19
N VAL A 50 31.46 -5.56 -27.63
CA VAL A 50 30.18 -6.27 -27.49
C VAL A 50 29.88 -6.54 -26.01
N ARG A 51 30.87 -7.01 -25.25
CA ARG A 51 30.75 -7.22 -23.80
C ARG A 51 30.40 -5.93 -23.07
N ALA A 52 31.04 -4.81 -23.42
CA ALA A 52 30.71 -3.51 -22.85
C ALA A 52 29.26 -3.09 -23.13
N ARG A 53 28.73 -3.35 -24.34
CA ARG A 53 27.32 -3.04 -24.68
C ARG A 53 26.33 -3.85 -23.86
N ARG A 54 26.52 -5.18 -23.77
CA ARG A 54 25.66 -6.05 -22.95
C ARG A 54 25.61 -5.61 -21.48
N LEU A 55 26.77 -5.30 -20.89
CA LEU A 55 26.85 -4.84 -19.50
C LEU A 55 26.22 -3.44 -19.28
N LEU A 56 26.13 -2.62 -20.32
CA LEU A 56 25.43 -1.33 -20.27
C LEU A 56 23.91 -1.48 -20.44
N GLU A 57 23.43 -2.54 -21.09
CA GLU A 57 22.00 -2.88 -21.20
C GLU A 57 21.47 -3.46 -19.88
N GLU A 58 22.28 -4.24 -19.17
CA GLU A 58 21.92 -4.90 -17.91
C GLU A 58 22.24 -4.05 -16.67
N ARG A 59 21.92 -2.75 -16.67
CA ARG A 59 22.21 -1.89 -15.51
C ARG A 59 21.08 -1.95 -14.48
N ALA A 60 21.45 -2.07 -13.21
CA ALA A 60 20.50 -2.00 -12.10
C ALA A 60 20.24 -0.55 -11.72
N VAL A 61 18.98 -0.22 -11.42
CA VAL A 61 18.53 1.12 -11.04
C VAL A 61 17.87 1.08 -9.67
N VAL A 62 18.28 1.98 -8.79
CA VAL A 62 17.64 2.25 -7.50
C VAL A 62 17.39 3.75 -7.35
N GLU A 63 16.38 4.11 -6.59
CA GLU A 63 16.03 5.49 -6.29
C GLU A 63 16.35 5.79 -4.81
N LEU A 64 16.97 6.94 -4.55
CA LEU A 64 17.33 7.41 -3.22
C LEU A 64 16.36 8.51 -2.79
N VAL A 65 15.51 8.20 -1.81
CA VAL A 65 14.47 9.12 -1.32
C VAL A 65 14.83 9.61 0.07
N PRO A 66 15.20 10.90 0.24
CA PRO A 66 15.57 11.47 1.54
C PRO A 66 14.35 11.68 2.44
N SER A 67 14.53 11.68 3.76
CA SER A 67 13.53 12.16 4.70
C SER A 67 13.43 13.69 4.70
N GLN A 68 12.45 14.24 5.42
CA GLN A 68 12.34 15.68 5.66
C GLN A 68 13.52 16.23 6.48
N GLY A 69 14.06 15.45 7.42
CA GLY A 69 15.17 15.84 8.29
C GLY A 69 16.56 15.45 7.79
N PHE A 70 16.67 14.93 6.56
CA PHE A 70 17.93 14.40 6.04
C PHE A 70 19.02 15.47 5.99
N ALA A 71 20.01 15.36 6.89
CA ALA A 71 21.14 16.28 7.00
C ALA A 71 22.46 15.48 7.08
N PRO A 72 23.09 15.16 5.94
CA PRO A 72 24.28 14.31 5.93
C PRO A 72 25.50 15.04 6.47
N SER A 73 26.26 14.37 7.35
CA SER A 73 27.54 14.87 7.84
C SER A 73 28.68 14.55 6.88
N ALA A 74 29.82 15.24 7.01
CA ALA A 74 31.04 14.89 6.27
C ALA A 74 31.52 13.44 6.57
N GLN A 75 31.20 12.91 7.75
CA GLN A 75 31.55 11.54 8.14
C GLN A 75 30.69 10.49 7.44
N ASP A 76 29.45 10.81 7.08
CA ASP A 76 28.54 9.89 6.35
C ASP A 76 28.94 9.76 4.87
N MET A 77 29.51 10.82 4.30
CA MET A 77 29.81 10.90 2.87
C MET A 77 31.01 10.03 2.45
N ALA A 78 32.01 9.84 3.32
CA ALA A 78 33.18 9.02 2.99
C ALA A 78 32.84 7.52 2.85
N PRO A 79 32.10 6.88 3.78
CA PRO A 79 31.58 5.52 3.61
C PRO A 79 30.67 5.38 2.40
N HIS A 80 29.81 6.36 2.15
CA HIS A 80 28.94 6.38 0.97
C HIS A 80 29.75 6.37 -0.34
N ALA A 81 30.74 7.26 -0.45
CA ALA A 81 31.65 7.31 -1.61
C ALA A 81 32.43 5.99 -1.78
N ALA A 82 32.96 5.41 -0.69
CA ALA A 82 33.63 4.12 -0.74
C ALA A 82 32.71 3.00 -1.26
N ARG A 83 31.41 3.04 -0.91
CA ARG A 83 30.41 2.09 -1.42
C ARG A 83 30.17 2.27 -2.92
N LEU A 84 30.03 3.50 -3.41
CA LEU A 84 29.92 3.78 -4.85
C LEU A 84 31.16 3.27 -5.62
N ALA A 85 32.35 3.43 -5.03
CA ALA A 85 33.58 2.87 -5.60
C ALA A 85 33.55 1.33 -5.67
N ARG A 86 33.07 0.66 -4.62
CA ARG A 86 32.90 -0.80 -4.61
C ARG A 86 31.86 -1.28 -5.62
N ALA A 87 30.73 -0.58 -5.75
CA ALA A 87 29.68 -0.90 -6.73
C ALA A 87 30.23 -0.90 -8.17
N SER A 88 31.12 0.03 -8.48
CA SER A 88 31.82 0.11 -9.77
C SER A 88 32.79 -1.06 -10.05
N GLN A 89 33.30 -1.73 -9.02
CA GLN A 89 34.40 -2.72 -9.11
C GLN A 89 33.97 -4.19 -8.89
N THR A 90 32.68 -4.49 -8.85
CA THR A 90 32.16 -5.83 -8.45
C THR A 90 32.55 -7.00 -9.37
N THR A 91 33.21 -6.75 -10.52
CA THR A 91 33.60 -7.77 -11.50
C THR A 91 35.00 -7.53 -12.08
N GLN A 92 35.87 -8.55 -12.00
CA GLN A 92 37.30 -8.47 -12.38
C GLN A 92 37.57 -8.18 -13.88
N TRP A 93 36.59 -8.45 -14.76
CA TRP A 93 36.74 -8.38 -16.23
C TRP A 93 35.77 -7.40 -16.91
N THR A 94 35.38 -6.32 -16.22
CA THR A 94 34.43 -5.34 -16.75
C THR A 94 35.15 -4.20 -17.48
N PRO A 95 34.81 -3.91 -18.75
CA PRO A 95 35.35 -2.76 -19.47
C PRO A 95 35.09 -1.46 -18.71
N ARG A 96 36.11 -0.59 -18.59
CA ARG A 96 35.98 0.70 -17.90
C ARG A 96 34.80 1.57 -18.34
N ARG A 97 34.42 1.47 -19.62
CA ARG A 97 33.30 2.22 -20.20
C ARG A 97 31.94 1.76 -19.67
N ALA A 98 31.86 0.56 -19.07
CA ALA A 98 30.67 -0.02 -18.45
C ALA A 98 30.73 -0.05 -16.91
N GLN A 99 31.87 0.31 -16.30
CA GLN A 99 32.04 0.31 -14.83
C GLN A 99 31.38 1.50 -14.13
N GLY A 100 30.97 2.54 -14.86
CA GLY A 100 30.43 3.77 -14.27
C GLY A 100 29.25 3.50 -13.35
N VAL A 101 29.24 4.13 -12.18
CA VAL A 101 28.05 4.30 -11.36
C VAL A 101 27.50 5.69 -11.67
N ARG A 102 26.24 5.75 -12.06
CA ARG A 102 25.56 6.95 -12.54
C ARG A 102 24.64 7.47 -11.47
N LEU A 103 24.76 8.74 -11.16
CA LEU A 103 23.80 9.50 -10.37
C LEU A 103 23.02 10.41 -11.31
N ARG A 104 21.71 10.21 -11.38
CA ARG A 104 20.78 10.98 -12.21
C ARG A 104 19.91 11.81 -11.30
N HIS A 105 20.21 13.10 -11.24
CA HIS A 105 19.39 14.10 -10.57
C HIS A 105 18.44 14.72 -11.57
N GLY A 106 17.13 14.67 -11.33
CA GLY A 106 16.19 15.29 -12.25
C GLY A 106 14.73 14.96 -12.00
N SER A 107 13.88 15.54 -12.83
CA SER A 107 12.43 15.39 -12.77
C SER A 107 12.00 13.93 -13.00
N ASP A 108 11.21 13.37 -12.09
CA ASP A 108 10.53 12.09 -12.25
C ASP A 108 9.35 12.20 -13.25
N GLY A 109 8.53 11.15 -13.34
CA GLY A 109 7.35 11.14 -14.21
C GLY A 109 6.25 12.15 -13.81
N GLN A 110 6.37 12.78 -12.64
CA GLN A 110 5.42 13.74 -12.07
C GLN A 110 6.03 15.16 -11.94
N GLY A 111 7.26 15.39 -12.44
CA GLY A 111 7.92 16.69 -12.37
C GLY A 111 8.67 16.97 -11.05
N GLN A 112 8.79 15.97 -10.17
CA GLN A 112 9.47 16.11 -8.88
C GLN A 112 10.97 15.79 -9.00
N LEU A 113 11.81 16.52 -8.26
CA LEU A 113 13.24 16.24 -8.16
C LEU A 113 13.47 14.90 -7.46
N SER A 114 14.05 13.96 -8.19
CA SER A 114 14.43 12.63 -7.73
C SER A 114 15.92 12.37 -7.98
N LEU A 115 16.53 11.52 -7.15
CA LEU A 115 17.86 10.99 -7.38
C LEU A 115 17.79 9.49 -7.67
N ARG A 116 18.23 9.10 -8.87
CA ARG A 116 18.37 7.70 -9.27
C ARG A 116 19.82 7.31 -9.41
N LEU A 117 20.16 6.15 -8.85
CA LEU A 117 21.47 5.53 -8.94
C LEU A 117 21.41 4.35 -9.91
N GLU A 118 22.22 4.39 -10.97
CA GLU A 118 22.33 3.30 -11.95
C GLU A 118 23.75 2.72 -11.92
N GLY A 119 23.88 1.40 -11.85
CA GLY A 119 25.19 0.72 -11.81
C GLY A 119 25.16 -0.63 -12.50
N PRO A 120 26.30 -1.34 -12.58
CA PRO A 120 26.34 -2.72 -13.08
C PRO A 120 25.30 -3.62 -12.38
N ALA A 121 24.64 -4.54 -13.09
CA ALA A 121 23.70 -5.49 -12.48
C ALA A 121 24.30 -6.24 -11.29
N THR A 122 25.58 -6.59 -11.36
CA THR A 122 26.30 -7.30 -10.29
C THR A 122 26.42 -6.50 -8.99
N SER A 123 26.25 -5.17 -9.03
CA SER A 123 26.22 -4.33 -7.84
C SER A 123 24.81 -4.01 -7.33
N ALA A 124 23.75 -4.62 -7.89
CA ALA A 124 22.36 -4.34 -7.51
C ALA A 124 22.11 -4.51 -6.00
N ALA A 125 22.60 -5.61 -5.41
CA ALA A 125 22.45 -5.87 -3.98
C ALA A 125 23.16 -4.80 -3.13
N LEU A 126 24.39 -4.42 -3.50
CA LEU A 126 25.16 -3.40 -2.79
C LEU A 126 24.51 -2.02 -2.87
N MET A 127 23.91 -1.67 -4.02
CA MET A 127 23.20 -0.41 -4.22
C MET A 127 21.86 -0.33 -3.49
N ARG A 128 21.24 -1.48 -3.17
CA ARG A 128 19.97 -1.55 -2.40
C ARG A 128 20.17 -1.32 -0.90
N LEU A 129 21.39 -1.52 -0.38
CA LEU A 129 21.67 -1.33 1.03
C LEU A 129 21.67 0.18 1.37
N PRO A 130 20.99 0.61 2.45
CA PRO A 130 21.00 2.01 2.88
C PRO A 130 22.43 2.46 3.22
N SER A 131 22.87 3.55 2.58
CA SER A 131 24.25 4.06 2.68
C SER A 131 24.37 5.42 3.34
N LEU A 132 23.27 6.14 3.43
CA LEU A 132 23.16 7.46 4.05
C LEU A 132 22.07 7.36 5.12
N PRO A 133 22.23 8.04 6.27
CA PRO A 133 21.19 8.11 7.28
C PRO A 133 19.94 8.78 6.69
N ASP A 134 18.76 8.36 7.13
CA ASP A 134 17.47 8.96 6.74
C ASP A 134 17.21 9.04 5.22
N VAL A 135 17.80 8.12 4.44
CA VAL A 135 17.54 7.97 3.00
C VAL A 135 17.02 6.56 2.73
N GLN A 136 15.79 6.46 2.22
CA GLN A 136 15.20 5.21 1.78
C GLN A 136 15.69 4.85 0.37
N VAL A 137 16.07 3.59 0.17
CA VAL A 137 16.40 3.06 -1.16
C VAL A 137 15.18 2.34 -1.73
N ARG A 138 14.60 2.85 -2.81
CA ARG A 138 13.48 2.21 -3.53
C ARG A 138 14.03 1.50 -4.77
N SER A 139 13.66 0.23 -4.95
CA SER A 139 13.97 -0.45 -6.21
C SER A 139 13.06 0.09 -7.31
N HIS A 140 13.64 0.68 -8.36
CA HIS A 140 12.89 1.09 -9.54
C HIS A 140 12.57 -0.15 -10.38
N GLN A 141 11.58 -0.94 -9.96
CA GLN A 141 10.97 -1.93 -10.83
C GLN A 141 9.98 -1.19 -11.73
N GLY A 142 10.31 -1.05 -13.02
CA GLY A 142 9.24 -0.93 -14.00
C GLY A 142 8.32 -2.13 -13.82
N ARG A 143 7.00 -1.89 -13.70
CA ARG A 143 5.92 -2.90 -13.62
C ARG A 143 6.35 -4.22 -14.28
N ARG A 144 6.98 -5.11 -13.52
CA ARG A 144 6.92 -6.53 -13.82
C ARG A 144 5.65 -6.97 -13.13
N ALA A 145 4.79 -7.62 -13.89
CA ALA A 145 3.65 -8.33 -13.33
C ALA A 145 4.17 -9.08 -12.10
N HIS A 146 3.61 -8.74 -10.95
CA HIS A 146 3.89 -9.46 -9.71
C HIS A 146 3.62 -10.93 -10.01
N ASP A 147 4.63 -11.79 -9.87
CA ASP A 147 4.38 -13.23 -9.70
C ASP A 147 3.48 -13.32 -8.47
N SER A 148 2.17 -13.42 -8.71
CA SER A 148 1.18 -13.53 -7.66
C SER A 148 1.36 -14.91 -7.07
N GLU A 149 2.07 -14.97 -5.96
CA GLU A 149 2.15 -16.14 -5.11
C GLU A 149 0.71 -16.54 -4.74
N ARG A 150 0.20 -17.58 -5.42
CA ARG A 150 -1.16 -18.06 -5.24
C ARG A 150 -1.18 -18.96 -4.02
N ILE A 151 -2.15 -18.76 -3.15
CA ILE A 151 -2.30 -19.56 -1.94
C ILE A 151 -3.11 -20.82 -2.22
N THR A 152 -2.74 -21.89 -1.52
CA THR A 152 -3.48 -23.14 -1.42
C THR A 152 -3.72 -23.38 0.07
N PHE A 153 -4.98 -23.40 0.49
CA PHE A 153 -5.38 -23.71 1.86
C PHE A 153 -5.11 -25.19 2.17
N GLU A 154 -4.47 -25.44 3.31
CA GLU A 154 -4.22 -26.79 3.80
C GLU A 154 -5.54 -27.53 4.03
N GLY A 155 -5.71 -28.71 3.41
CA GLY A 155 -6.96 -29.49 3.49
C GLY A 155 -8.10 -29.00 2.61
N ALA A 156 -7.88 -27.97 1.78
CA ALA A 156 -8.86 -27.46 0.83
C ALA A 156 -8.20 -27.12 -0.51
N ASP A 157 -7.76 -28.14 -1.25
CA ASP A 157 -7.07 -27.95 -2.53
C ASP A 157 -7.92 -27.17 -3.55
N PRO A 158 -7.31 -26.30 -4.39
CA PRO A 158 -8.01 -25.55 -5.41
C PRO A 158 -8.84 -26.44 -6.32
N LEU A 159 -10.06 -25.99 -6.60
CA LEU A 159 -10.90 -26.69 -7.56
C LEU A 159 -10.34 -26.51 -8.97
N PRO A 160 -10.53 -27.49 -9.86
CA PRO A 160 -10.21 -27.32 -11.27
C PRO A 160 -10.95 -26.11 -11.81
N ARG A 161 -10.23 -25.18 -12.45
CA ARG A 161 -10.88 -24.09 -13.17
C ARG A 161 -11.67 -24.71 -14.33
N PRO A 162 -12.94 -24.32 -14.54
CA PRO A 162 -13.65 -24.72 -15.74
C PRO A 162 -12.78 -24.35 -16.96
N ALA A 163 -12.72 -25.27 -17.94
CA ALA A 163 -11.99 -25.03 -19.18
C ALA A 163 -12.41 -23.66 -19.72
N ALA A 164 -11.43 -22.80 -20.01
CA ALA A 164 -11.69 -21.43 -20.41
C ALA A 164 -12.70 -21.42 -21.58
N THR A 165 -13.95 -21.08 -21.29
CA THR A 165 -14.93 -20.77 -22.32
C THR A 165 -14.32 -19.62 -23.09
N ALA A 166 -13.91 -19.89 -24.32
CA ALA A 166 -13.19 -18.96 -25.18
C ALA A 166 -13.78 -17.55 -25.00
N GLU A 167 -12.97 -16.65 -24.45
CA GLU A 167 -13.34 -15.24 -24.32
C GLU A 167 -13.76 -14.79 -25.71
N ARG A 168 -15.07 -14.54 -25.87
CA ARG A 168 -15.59 -13.79 -27.00
C ARG A 168 -14.86 -12.47 -26.98
N GLN A 169 -13.91 -12.32 -27.90
CA GLN A 169 -13.32 -11.04 -28.26
C GLN A 169 -14.48 -10.09 -28.57
N LEU A 170 -14.81 -9.25 -27.60
CA LEU A 170 -15.64 -8.08 -27.82
C LEU A 170 -14.86 -7.17 -28.76
N THR A 171 -15.24 -7.23 -30.03
CA THR A 171 -14.84 -6.29 -31.06
C THR A 171 -15.11 -4.89 -30.56
N LYS A 172 -14.03 -4.11 -30.48
CA LYS A 172 -13.97 -2.74 -29.97
C LYS A 172 -14.87 -1.84 -30.84
N GLY A 173 -16.03 -1.49 -30.30
CA GLY A 173 -16.88 -0.42 -30.81
C GLY A 173 -16.15 0.93 -30.73
N SER A 174 -16.28 1.68 -31.81
CA SER A 174 -15.80 3.04 -32.02
C SER A 174 -16.21 4.01 -30.91
N GLY A 175 -15.23 4.54 -30.21
CA GLY A 175 -15.35 5.73 -29.35
C GLY A 175 -14.25 6.71 -29.73
N GLN A 176 -14.63 7.73 -30.49
CA GLN A 176 -13.82 8.91 -30.76
C GLN A 176 -13.51 9.63 -29.45
N GLY A 177 -12.27 10.08 -29.30
CA GLY A 177 -11.78 10.78 -28.10
C GLY A 177 -10.42 10.31 -27.60
N ALA A 178 -9.47 10.05 -28.50
CA ALA A 178 -8.08 9.87 -28.11
C ALA A 178 -7.45 11.26 -27.88
N PRO A 179 -6.80 11.53 -26.71
CA PRO A 179 -6.05 12.77 -26.55
C PRO A 179 -4.88 12.78 -27.54
N ALA A 180 -4.70 13.92 -28.21
CA ALA A 180 -3.69 14.15 -29.24
C ALA A 180 -2.29 13.70 -28.79
N GLY A 181 -1.56 13.04 -29.70
CA GLY A 181 -0.20 12.56 -29.44
C GLY A 181 0.77 13.68 -29.02
N PRO A 182 1.85 13.36 -28.29
CA PRO A 182 2.79 14.36 -27.79
C PRO A 182 3.43 15.09 -28.96
N GLY A 183 3.29 16.43 -28.98
CA GLY A 183 4.01 17.29 -29.91
C GLY A 183 5.51 17.07 -29.83
N ALA A 184 6.23 17.28 -30.95
CA ALA A 184 7.67 17.07 -31.03
C ALA A 184 8.43 17.85 -29.94
N LEU A 185 9.10 17.14 -29.03
CA LEU A 185 9.90 17.74 -27.96
C LEU A 185 11.30 18.13 -28.45
N TYR A 186 11.72 19.34 -28.11
CA TYR A 186 13.07 19.84 -28.36
C TYR A 186 14.01 19.36 -27.26
N VAL A 187 15.22 18.95 -27.63
CA VAL A 187 16.22 18.39 -26.70
C VAL A 187 17.49 19.26 -26.69
N ALA A 188 17.77 19.90 -25.56
CA ALA A 188 18.99 20.67 -25.32
C ALA A 188 20.00 19.81 -24.53
N ARG A 189 21.30 19.90 -24.87
CA ARG A 189 22.36 19.03 -24.34
C ARG A 189 23.62 19.82 -23.98
N ALA A 190 24.20 19.54 -22.81
CA ALA A 190 25.53 20.03 -22.46
C ALA A 190 26.34 18.94 -21.74
N GLU A 191 27.53 18.62 -22.26
CA GLU A 191 28.57 17.94 -21.48
C GLU A 191 29.43 18.98 -20.76
N LEU A 192 29.64 18.82 -19.46
CA LEU A 192 30.46 19.72 -18.66
C LEU A 192 31.85 19.13 -18.41
N VAL A 193 32.87 19.97 -18.55
CA VAL A 193 34.27 19.61 -18.29
C VAL A 193 34.94 20.62 -17.36
N LEU A 194 35.96 20.21 -16.62
CA LEU A 194 36.84 21.11 -15.88
C LEU A 194 37.51 22.13 -16.83
N ALA A 195 37.47 23.40 -16.44
CA ALA A 195 38.04 24.49 -17.21
C ALA A 195 39.57 24.46 -17.21
N ARG A 196 40.15 24.12 -16.06
CA ARG A 196 41.59 24.01 -15.82
C ARG A 196 42.00 22.56 -15.51
N PRO A 197 43.31 22.23 -15.46
CA PRO A 197 43.79 20.88 -15.17
C PRO A 197 43.25 20.29 -13.86
N ASP A 198 43.14 18.96 -13.80
CA ASP A 198 42.48 18.20 -12.73
C ASP A 198 43.23 18.15 -11.38
N HIS A 199 44.45 18.70 -11.28
CA HIS A 199 45.15 18.82 -9.99
C HIS A 199 44.69 20.01 -9.14
N LEU A 200 44.09 21.02 -9.79
CA LEU A 200 43.45 22.15 -9.11
C LEU A 200 42.10 21.75 -8.52
N ARG A 201 41.72 22.37 -7.41
CA ARG A 201 40.51 22.02 -6.63
C ARG A 201 39.25 22.71 -7.15
N LEU A 202 38.14 21.98 -7.14
CA LEU A 202 36.81 22.58 -7.04
C LEU A 202 36.55 22.95 -5.58
N THR A 203 35.85 24.05 -5.35
CA THR A 203 35.32 24.36 -4.02
C THR A 203 34.21 23.35 -3.72
N PRO A 204 34.24 22.62 -2.60
CA PRO A 204 33.09 21.81 -2.19
C PRO A 204 31.87 22.72 -2.01
N ALA A 205 30.74 22.39 -2.64
CA ALA A 205 29.54 23.18 -2.48
C ALA A 205 29.07 23.19 -1.02
N ALA A 206 28.56 24.33 -0.57
CA ALA A 206 27.95 24.46 0.75
C ALA A 206 26.81 23.45 0.91
N LEU A 207 26.60 22.93 2.13
CA LEU A 207 25.44 22.10 2.44
C LEU A 207 24.21 22.94 2.81
N ASP A 208 24.44 24.22 3.14
CA ASP A 208 23.43 25.24 3.46
C ASP A 208 23.85 26.57 2.80
N PRO A 209 23.10 27.10 1.80
CA PRO A 209 21.92 26.47 1.18
C PRO A 209 22.30 25.23 0.34
N ASP A 210 21.36 24.30 0.13
CA ASP A 210 21.61 23.12 -0.69
C ASP A 210 21.77 23.49 -2.18
N PRO A 211 22.88 23.16 -2.86
CA PRO A 211 23.06 23.43 -4.30
C PRO A 211 21.98 22.77 -5.18
N LEU A 212 21.34 21.70 -4.72
CA LEU A 212 20.25 21.04 -5.44
C LEU A 212 18.94 21.85 -5.47
N GLN A 213 18.83 22.94 -4.68
CA GLN A 213 17.69 23.86 -4.72
C GLN A 213 17.47 24.43 -6.12
N VAL A 214 18.53 24.90 -6.79
CA VAL A 214 18.45 25.46 -8.14
C VAL A 214 17.95 24.43 -9.15
N LEU A 215 18.31 23.16 -8.96
CA LEU A 215 17.83 22.06 -9.78
C LEU A 215 16.36 21.75 -9.52
N ALA A 216 15.93 21.78 -8.27
CA ALA A 216 14.53 21.59 -7.87
C ALA A 216 13.66 22.70 -8.49
N ASP A 217 14.08 23.96 -8.40
CA ASP A 217 13.39 25.11 -9.00
C ASP A 217 13.32 25.01 -10.52
N ALA A 218 14.36 24.47 -11.17
CA ALA A 218 14.34 24.21 -12.60
C ALA A 218 13.34 23.10 -12.97
N CYS A 219 13.23 22.05 -12.14
CA CYS A 219 12.27 20.96 -12.34
C CYS A 219 10.83 21.40 -12.10
N ALA A 220 10.58 22.28 -11.11
CA ALA A 220 9.24 22.77 -10.77
C ALA A 220 8.55 23.51 -11.92
N GLN A 221 9.34 24.06 -12.84
CA GLN A 221 8.85 24.85 -13.96
C GLN A 221 8.69 24.05 -15.26
N LEU A 222 8.78 22.71 -15.19
CA LEU A 222 8.59 21.79 -16.32
C LEU A 222 7.15 21.25 -16.33
N ASP A 223 6.60 21.05 -17.53
CA ASP A 223 5.33 20.36 -17.71
C ASP A 223 5.55 18.85 -17.94
N ALA A 224 5.44 18.07 -16.86
CA ALA A 224 5.59 16.62 -16.91
C ALA A 224 4.51 15.94 -17.78
N GLY A 225 3.29 16.51 -17.85
CA GLY A 225 2.18 16.01 -18.66
C GLY A 225 2.45 16.09 -20.16
N ARG A 226 3.28 17.05 -20.58
CA ARG A 226 3.77 17.19 -21.97
C ARG A 226 5.09 16.46 -22.22
N GLY A 227 5.66 15.78 -21.23
CA GLY A 227 6.94 15.08 -21.35
C GLY A 227 8.18 15.98 -21.26
N GLU A 228 8.05 17.21 -20.74
CA GLU A 228 9.22 18.03 -20.42
C GLU A 228 10.00 17.41 -19.25
N ARG A 229 11.33 17.40 -19.34
CA ARG A 229 12.22 16.79 -18.34
C ARG A 229 13.54 17.53 -18.27
N ALA A 230 14.13 17.63 -17.09
CA ALA A 230 15.48 18.12 -16.90
C ALA A 230 16.28 17.15 -16.05
N GLU A 231 17.47 16.80 -16.52
CA GLU A 231 18.34 15.84 -15.84
C GLU A 231 19.81 16.29 -15.86
N LEU A 232 20.42 16.28 -14.68
CA LEU A 232 21.85 16.39 -14.43
C LEU A 232 22.37 14.98 -14.08
N VAL A 233 23.22 14.46 -14.94
CA VAL A 233 23.78 13.11 -14.84
C VAL A 233 25.26 13.20 -14.49
N VAL A 234 25.66 12.53 -13.41
CA VAL A 234 27.03 12.44 -12.94
C VAL A 234 27.46 10.97 -12.91
N ASP A 235 28.36 10.59 -13.81
CA ASP A 235 28.95 9.25 -13.84
C ASP A 235 30.29 9.25 -13.10
N VAL A 236 30.47 8.32 -12.17
CA VAL A 236 31.71 8.16 -11.39
C VAL A 236 32.33 6.78 -11.62
N VAL A 237 33.65 6.76 -11.84
CA VAL A 237 34.47 5.55 -11.93
C VAL A 237 35.67 5.71 -11.00
N PRO A 238 35.90 4.82 -10.02
CA PRO A 238 37.01 4.94 -9.08
C PRO A 238 38.36 4.80 -9.79
N VAL A 239 39.32 5.64 -9.39
CA VAL A 239 40.69 5.58 -9.89
C VAL A 239 41.54 4.76 -8.91
N ALA A 240 42.17 3.71 -9.41
CA ALA A 240 43.05 2.86 -8.59
C ALA A 240 44.19 3.68 -7.97
N SER A 241 44.49 3.45 -6.69
CA SER A 241 45.51 4.19 -5.91
C SER A 241 46.88 4.22 -6.59
N ARG A 242 47.30 3.10 -7.22
CA ARG A 242 48.53 3.02 -8.03
C ARG A 242 48.59 4.04 -9.18
N ARG A 243 47.45 4.33 -9.83
CA ARG A 243 47.37 5.30 -10.92
C ARG A 243 47.39 6.73 -10.39
N VAL A 244 46.77 6.97 -9.23
CA VAL A 244 46.85 8.26 -8.53
C VAL A 244 48.29 8.53 -8.11
N ALA A 245 48.99 7.55 -7.53
CA ALA A 245 50.39 7.64 -7.15
C ALA A 245 51.31 7.88 -8.37
N ALA A 246 51.10 7.16 -9.48
CA ALA A 246 51.86 7.38 -10.71
C ALA A 246 51.63 8.78 -11.30
N TRP A 247 50.38 9.27 -11.27
CA TRP A 247 50.05 10.63 -11.70
C TRP A 247 50.68 11.69 -10.79
N ARG A 248 50.63 11.49 -9.47
CA ARG A 248 51.27 12.34 -8.47
C ARG A 248 52.77 12.47 -8.72
N ARG A 249 53.48 11.35 -8.94
CA ARG A 249 54.91 11.36 -9.29
C ARG A 249 55.18 12.21 -10.53
N ARG A 250 54.36 12.10 -11.57
CA ARG A 250 54.48 12.93 -12.79
C ARG A 250 54.26 14.41 -12.52
N LEU A 251 53.32 14.78 -11.65
CA LEU A 251 53.10 16.17 -11.25
C LEU A 251 54.30 16.73 -10.47
N MET A 252 54.83 15.96 -9.52
CA MET A 252 56.03 16.31 -8.77
C MET A 252 57.25 16.51 -9.68
N HIS A 253 57.45 15.63 -10.66
CA HIS A 253 58.52 15.80 -11.65
C HIS A 253 58.36 17.06 -12.51
N ARG A 254 57.12 17.41 -12.92
CA ARG A 254 56.86 18.63 -13.68
C ARG A 254 57.02 19.89 -12.85
N ALA A 255 56.62 19.85 -11.58
CA ALA A 255 56.82 20.95 -10.64
C ALA A 255 58.31 21.20 -10.41
N GLY A 256 59.10 20.13 -10.24
CA GLY A 256 60.56 20.23 -10.08
C GLY A 256 61.33 20.66 -11.34
N GLN A 257 60.72 20.64 -12.54
CA GLN A 257 61.32 21.15 -13.78
C GLN A 257 61.04 22.63 -14.05
N ARG A 258 60.04 23.21 -13.38
CA ARG A 258 59.82 24.66 -13.39
C ARG A 258 60.77 25.25 -12.34
N GLY A 259 61.92 25.76 -12.79
CA GLY A 259 62.89 26.44 -11.92
C GLY A 259 62.25 27.57 -11.10
N PRO A 260 62.92 28.05 -10.03
CA PRO A 260 62.34 29.03 -9.11
C PRO A 260 61.86 30.28 -9.85
N SER A 261 60.57 30.58 -9.77
CA SER A 261 60.02 31.81 -10.32
C SER A 261 60.52 33.00 -9.50
N ALA A 262 61.23 33.92 -10.17
CA ALA A 262 61.71 35.18 -9.61
C ALA A 262 60.53 36.09 -9.26
N TYR A 263 60.09 36.07 -7.99
CA TYR A 263 59.58 37.20 -7.19
C TYR A 263 59.01 36.65 -5.87
N GLY A 264 59.53 37.11 -4.73
CA GLY A 264 58.97 36.81 -3.39
C GLY A 264 60.02 36.59 -2.31
N GLU A 265 60.08 37.57 -1.39
CA GLU A 265 61.02 37.80 -0.27
C GLU A 265 61.49 36.57 0.53
N GLN A 266 62.74 36.67 0.95
CA GLN A 266 63.36 35.90 2.03
C GLN A 266 62.67 36.24 3.35
N ILE A 267 62.04 35.26 4.00
CA ILE A 267 61.76 35.34 5.44
C ILE A 267 62.62 34.29 6.15
N GLY A 268 63.64 34.79 6.83
CA GLY A 268 63.93 34.49 8.24
C GLY A 268 64.26 33.04 8.62
N SER A 269 65.54 32.83 8.93
CA SER A 269 66.08 31.81 9.80
C SER A 269 65.18 31.45 11.00
N GLY A 270 64.84 30.16 11.15
CA GLY A 270 64.14 29.64 12.33
C GLY A 270 64.23 28.12 12.43
N ARG A 271 65.14 27.65 13.28
CA ARG A 271 65.48 26.25 13.54
C ARG A 271 64.42 25.56 14.41
N ARG A 272 63.59 24.66 13.86
CA ARG A 272 63.03 23.44 14.50
C ARG A 272 62.02 22.74 13.58
N GLY A 273 62.25 21.47 13.26
CA GLY A 273 61.24 20.60 12.65
C GLY A 273 61.88 19.52 11.77
N GLY A 274 61.73 18.25 12.17
CA GLY A 274 62.46 17.10 11.64
C GLY A 274 62.36 16.93 10.12
N SER A 275 63.47 16.47 9.55
CA SER A 275 63.69 16.29 8.12
C SER A 275 62.78 15.21 7.53
N TRP A 276 61.77 15.64 6.75
CA TRP A 276 60.92 14.84 5.86
C TRP A 276 61.67 13.89 4.89
N MET A 277 63.00 13.99 4.78
CA MET A 277 63.85 13.05 4.06
C MET A 277 63.80 11.63 4.65
N SER A 278 63.54 11.45 5.95
CA SER A 278 63.34 10.12 6.54
C SER A 278 62.06 9.46 6.03
N VAL A 279 60.98 10.24 5.89
CA VAL A 279 59.66 9.76 5.45
C VAL A 279 59.64 9.41 3.95
N LEU A 280 60.41 10.13 3.13
CA LEU A 280 60.58 9.77 1.72
C LEU A 280 61.50 8.55 1.51
N ALA A 281 62.50 8.35 2.37
CA ALA A 281 63.40 7.21 2.29
C ALA A 281 62.71 5.89 2.71
N GLU A 282 61.87 5.92 3.75
CA GLU A 282 61.10 4.74 4.21
C GLU A 282 59.96 4.33 3.25
N GLY A 283 59.41 5.27 2.47
CA GLY A 283 58.31 4.99 1.55
C GLY A 283 58.71 4.43 0.19
N LEU A 284 60.00 4.47 -0.17
CA LEU A 284 60.47 4.13 -1.52
C LEU A 284 61.25 2.82 -1.62
N ASN A 285 61.86 2.31 -0.54
CA ASN A 285 62.60 1.05 -0.55
C ASN A 285 62.12 0.13 0.57
N GLY A 286 61.42 -0.94 0.22
CA GLY A 286 61.09 -2.02 1.15
C GLY A 286 62.37 -2.58 1.77
N GLY A 287 62.52 -2.33 3.08
CA GLY A 287 63.53 -2.83 4.02
C GLY A 287 64.72 -3.59 3.45
N LYS A 288 65.78 -2.88 3.08
CA LYS A 288 67.18 -3.35 3.15
C LYS A 288 68.10 -2.16 3.46
N PRO A 289 69.04 -2.26 4.42
CA PRO A 289 69.99 -1.19 4.67
C PRO A 289 71.08 -1.22 3.58
N LEU A 290 71.26 -0.09 2.89
CA LEU A 290 72.39 0.12 1.98
C LEU A 290 73.48 0.90 2.72
N SER A 291 74.65 0.28 2.80
CA SER A 291 75.91 0.82 3.27
C SER A 291 76.36 2.05 2.46
N SER A 292 77.07 2.93 3.14
CA SER A 292 77.69 4.14 2.62
C SER A 292 78.62 3.89 1.43
N ALA A 293 78.42 4.64 0.35
CA ALA A 293 79.43 4.89 -0.66
C ALA A 293 79.37 6.36 -1.07
N GLY A 294 80.47 7.08 -0.83
CA GLY A 294 80.62 8.50 -1.11
C GLY A 294 80.66 8.79 -2.61
N GLY A 295 79.98 9.88 -2.99
CA GLY A 295 80.06 10.47 -4.31
C GLY A 295 79.62 11.92 -4.24
N ARG A 296 80.58 12.84 -4.43
CA ARG A 296 80.33 14.28 -4.59
C ARG A 296 79.52 14.52 -5.86
N GLY A 297 78.20 14.66 -5.73
CA GLY A 297 77.31 15.14 -6.77
C GLY A 297 76.61 16.41 -6.31
N ALA A 298 76.68 17.47 -7.12
CA ALA A 298 76.13 18.79 -6.84
C ALA A 298 74.69 18.72 -6.29
N ALA A 299 74.47 19.33 -5.13
CA ALA A 299 73.16 19.43 -4.51
C ALA A 299 72.20 20.21 -5.42
N LYS A 300 71.22 19.52 -6.01
CA LYS A 300 70.11 20.19 -6.69
C LYS A 300 69.31 21.01 -5.66
N PRO A 301 68.99 22.29 -5.92
CA PRO A 301 68.18 23.08 -5.00
C PRO A 301 66.80 22.43 -4.84
N LEU A 302 66.37 22.26 -3.59
CA LEU A 302 65.05 21.73 -3.25
C LEU A 302 63.98 22.80 -3.58
N PRO A 303 62.92 22.47 -4.33
CA PRO A 303 61.82 23.39 -4.60
C PRO A 303 61.10 23.80 -3.30
N ARG A 304 60.63 25.06 -3.21
CA ARG A 304 59.91 25.57 -2.03
C ARG A 304 58.60 24.79 -1.82
N GLN A 305 58.18 24.61 -0.56
CA GLN A 305 56.96 23.86 -0.19
C GLN A 305 55.69 24.42 -0.87
N LYS A 306 55.64 25.74 -1.11
CA LYS A 306 54.57 26.43 -1.83
C LYS A 306 54.52 26.04 -3.32
N ASP A 307 55.68 25.99 -3.99
CA ASP A 307 55.79 25.62 -5.40
C ASP A 307 55.41 24.14 -5.65
N LEU A 308 55.68 23.27 -4.68
CA LEU A 308 55.27 21.86 -4.73
C LEU A 308 53.76 21.69 -4.47
N ALA A 309 53.18 22.48 -3.56
CA ALA A 309 51.75 22.51 -3.32
C ALA A 309 50.98 23.05 -4.54
N ASP A 310 51.47 24.10 -5.17
CA ASP A 310 50.90 24.69 -6.40
C ASP A 310 51.03 23.74 -7.60
N GLY A 311 52.09 22.92 -7.66
CA GLY A 311 52.33 21.96 -8.74
C GLY A 311 51.62 20.61 -8.61
N VAL A 312 51.37 20.13 -7.38
CA VAL A 312 50.74 18.82 -7.10
C VAL A 312 49.26 18.95 -6.70
N GLY A 313 48.87 20.10 -6.15
CA GLY A 313 47.50 20.45 -5.80
C GLY A 313 46.84 19.46 -4.84
N LYS A 314 45.65 18.99 -5.19
CA LYS A 314 44.79 18.16 -4.31
C LYS A 314 45.23 16.72 -4.09
N PHE A 315 46.35 16.30 -4.71
CA PHE A 315 46.85 14.92 -4.62
C PHE A 315 48.03 14.74 -3.65
N LEU A 316 48.28 15.68 -2.73
CA LEU A 316 49.36 15.60 -1.73
C LEU A 316 49.20 14.39 -0.77
N PRO A 317 50.30 13.84 -0.20
CA PRO A 317 50.23 12.74 0.78
C PRO A 317 49.60 13.19 2.11
N GLY A 318 48.75 12.35 2.71
CA GLY A 318 48.16 12.59 4.06
C GLY A 318 46.64 12.68 4.14
N LYS A 319 45.93 12.67 3.00
CA LYS A 319 44.46 12.54 2.96
C LYS A 319 44.09 11.41 2.00
N ASP A 320 43.77 10.23 2.52
CA ASP A 320 43.30 9.07 1.74
C ASP A 320 41.86 9.28 1.23
N ALA A 321 41.65 10.33 0.45
CA ALA A 321 40.36 10.60 -0.18
C ALA A 321 40.20 9.72 -1.43
N GLN A 322 39.08 8.98 -1.51
CA GLN A 322 38.71 8.23 -2.70
C GLN A 322 38.64 9.18 -3.92
N VAL A 323 39.36 8.84 -4.99
CA VAL A 323 39.39 9.62 -6.24
C VAL A 323 38.51 8.95 -7.30
N PHE A 324 37.71 9.75 -8.00
CA PHE A 324 36.85 9.32 -9.10
C PHE A 324 37.24 10.03 -10.40
N ALA A 325 37.21 9.28 -11.51
CA ALA A 325 37.09 9.84 -12.83
C ALA A 325 35.61 10.15 -13.09
N VAL A 326 35.32 11.35 -13.60
CA VAL A 326 33.96 11.89 -13.64
C VAL A 326 33.54 12.27 -15.06
N GLN A 327 32.28 12.03 -15.38
CA GLN A 327 31.59 12.52 -16.59
C GLN A 327 30.28 13.20 -16.16
N VAL A 328 30.06 14.44 -16.61
CA VAL A 328 28.86 15.22 -16.27
C VAL A 328 28.10 15.55 -17.55
N LEU A 329 26.84 15.12 -17.63
CA LEU A 329 25.95 15.33 -18.77
C LEU A 329 24.66 15.99 -18.31
N VAL A 330 24.25 17.05 -18.99
CA VAL A 330 22.98 17.73 -18.76
C VAL A 330 22.10 17.58 -19.99
N ARG A 331 20.87 17.11 -19.79
CA ARG A 331 19.87 17.02 -20.86
C ARG A 331 18.56 17.58 -20.40
N VAL A 332 17.97 18.42 -21.24
CA VAL A 332 16.64 18.99 -21.03
C VAL A 332 15.76 18.76 -22.25
N THR A 333 14.51 18.36 -22.02
CA THR A 333 13.45 18.28 -23.03
C THR A 333 12.40 19.34 -22.75
N GLY A 334 11.94 20.02 -23.80
CA GLY A 334 10.92 21.07 -23.66
C GLY A 334 10.07 21.21 -24.92
N ALA A 335 8.88 21.79 -24.77
CA ALA A 335 7.94 22.00 -25.88
C ALA A 335 8.44 23.03 -26.92
N HIS A 336 9.38 23.90 -26.53
CA HIS A 336 9.94 24.95 -27.39
C HIS A 336 11.48 25.00 -27.28
N PRO A 337 12.23 25.24 -28.37
CA PRO A 337 13.69 25.23 -28.35
C PRO A 337 14.28 26.29 -27.40
N ALA A 338 13.71 27.50 -27.37
CA ALA A 338 14.16 28.55 -26.45
C ALA A 338 13.94 28.17 -24.98
N ARG A 339 12.82 27.50 -24.67
CA ARG A 339 12.49 27.02 -23.31
C ARG A 339 13.44 25.91 -22.89
N ALA A 340 13.68 24.92 -23.76
CA ALA A 340 14.65 23.85 -23.52
C ALA A 340 16.07 24.39 -23.28
N GLN A 341 16.48 25.41 -24.05
CA GLN A 341 17.80 26.05 -23.89
C GLN A 341 17.89 26.90 -22.62
N ALA A 342 16.87 27.67 -22.26
CA ALA A 342 16.84 28.45 -21.02
C ALA A 342 16.92 27.55 -19.79
N ARG A 343 16.13 26.47 -19.77
CA ARG A 343 16.16 25.44 -18.73
C ARG A 343 17.52 24.74 -18.65
N LEU A 344 18.16 24.46 -19.80
CA LEU A 344 19.52 23.92 -19.82
C LEU A 344 20.50 24.86 -19.10
N HIS A 345 20.43 26.18 -19.33
CA HIS A 345 21.29 27.13 -18.62
C HIS A 345 21.00 27.17 -17.11
N GLN A 346 19.73 27.11 -16.71
CA GLN A 346 19.34 27.06 -15.29
C GLN A 346 19.88 25.81 -14.59
N VAL A 347 19.78 24.63 -15.22
CA VAL A 347 20.34 23.38 -14.69
C VAL A 347 21.87 23.43 -14.64
N MET A 348 22.51 24.08 -15.62
CA MET A 348 23.97 24.26 -15.60
C MET A 348 24.43 25.19 -14.47
N ALA A 349 23.62 26.19 -14.09
CA ALA A 349 23.93 27.12 -13.00
C ALA A 349 24.04 26.44 -11.63
N VAL A 350 23.43 25.26 -11.46
CA VAL A 350 23.65 24.39 -10.29
C VAL A 350 25.15 24.18 -10.04
N MET A 351 25.93 24.05 -11.13
CA MET A 351 27.35 23.74 -11.06
C MET A 351 28.23 24.93 -10.66
N ASP A 352 27.68 26.15 -10.60
CA ASP A 352 28.42 27.36 -10.21
C ASP A 352 28.79 27.32 -8.72
N GLY A 353 28.03 26.57 -7.90
CA GLY A 353 28.33 26.32 -6.47
C GLY A 353 29.65 25.58 -6.22
N TRP A 354 30.31 25.06 -7.26
CA TRP A 354 31.60 24.38 -7.18
C TRP A 354 32.79 25.23 -7.69
N SER A 355 32.60 26.54 -7.89
CA SER A 355 33.62 27.43 -8.45
C SER A 355 34.73 27.76 -7.44
N GLY A 356 35.98 27.52 -7.81
CA GLY A 356 37.17 27.80 -7.00
C GLY A 356 38.41 27.97 -7.88
N GLU A 357 39.51 27.26 -7.54
CA GLU A 357 40.70 27.21 -8.40
C GLU A 357 40.40 26.63 -9.79
N ASN A 358 39.36 25.79 -9.87
CA ASN A 358 38.78 25.23 -11.08
C ASN A 358 37.26 25.45 -11.09
N TRP A 359 36.62 25.29 -12.24
CA TRP A 359 35.16 25.41 -12.39
C TRP A 359 34.66 24.59 -13.59
N TRP A 360 33.35 24.41 -13.67
CA TRP A 360 32.70 23.67 -14.74
C TRP A 360 32.50 24.54 -15.98
N ARG A 361 32.79 23.98 -17.17
CA ARG A 361 32.48 24.63 -18.44
C ARG A 361 31.83 23.67 -19.43
N PRO A 362 30.77 24.07 -20.15
CA PRO A 362 30.20 23.26 -21.22
C PRO A 362 31.13 23.10 -22.42
N VAL A 363 31.12 21.91 -23.01
CA VAL A 363 31.80 21.57 -24.25
C VAL A 363 30.95 21.97 -25.46
N GLY A 364 31.58 22.64 -26.42
CA GLY A 364 30.98 23.00 -27.70
C GLY A 364 31.41 24.39 -28.17
N PRO A 365 30.98 24.79 -29.38
CA PRO A 365 31.27 26.12 -29.91
C PRO A 365 30.58 27.20 -29.07
N ARG A 366 31.27 28.34 -28.91
CA ARG A 366 30.76 29.55 -28.22
C ARG A 366 30.98 30.74 -29.16
N ARG A 367 29.95 31.11 -29.94
CA ARG A 367 29.90 32.38 -30.69
C ARG A 367 28.80 33.26 -30.08
N THR A 368 28.91 34.58 -30.22
CA THR A 368 27.95 35.55 -29.65
C THR A 368 26.52 35.17 -30.05
N GLY A 369 25.64 34.93 -29.08
CA GLY A 369 24.25 34.48 -29.30
C GLY A 369 24.05 33.00 -29.63
N TRP A 370 25.04 32.29 -30.16
CA TRP A 370 24.93 30.87 -30.56
C TRP A 370 25.70 29.93 -29.64
N ARG A 371 24.97 29.23 -28.76
CA ARG A 371 25.51 28.29 -27.76
C ARG A 371 24.82 26.91 -27.81
N PRO A 372 24.98 26.15 -28.91
CA PRO A 372 24.34 24.83 -29.06
C PRO A 372 25.01 23.75 -28.19
N TYR A 373 26.17 24.03 -27.61
CA TYR A 373 26.95 23.10 -26.78
C TYR A 373 27.09 21.70 -27.40
N SER A 374 26.51 20.68 -26.77
CA SER A 374 26.56 19.28 -27.19
C SER A 374 25.40 18.89 -28.11
N SER A 375 24.52 19.82 -28.47
CA SER A 375 23.44 19.64 -29.45
C SER A 375 23.93 19.68 -30.91
N VAL A 376 25.20 20.03 -31.15
CA VAL A 376 25.82 20.01 -32.50
C VAL A 376 25.86 18.59 -33.09
N TRP A 377 25.64 18.47 -34.41
CA TRP A 377 25.39 17.19 -35.08
C TRP A 377 26.49 16.14 -34.87
N TRP A 378 27.77 16.56 -34.85
CA TRP A 378 28.91 15.66 -34.68
C TRP A 378 29.09 15.15 -33.24
N ARG A 379 28.46 15.79 -32.24
CA ARG A 379 28.48 15.35 -30.83
C ARG A 379 27.19 14.70 -30.38
N ARG A 380 26.05 15.08 -30.96
CA ARG A 380 24.70 14.64 -30.57
C ARG A 380 24.59 13.11 -30.42
N ARG A 381 25.00 12.34 -31.43
CA ARG A 381 24.91 10.86 -31.40
C ARG A 381 25.73 10.24 -30.27
N SER A 382 26.93 10.77 -30.01
CA SER A 382 27.80 10.24 -28.95
C SER A 382 27.31 10.65 -27.56
N PHE A 383 26.75 11.87 -27.42
CA PHE A 383 26.10 12.33 -26.19
C PHE A 383 24.88 11.46 -25.87
N ASP A 384 23.95 11.30 -26.81
CA ASP A 384 22.71 10.55 -26.60
C ASP A 384 22.99 9.10 -26.25
N ARG A 385 23.97 8.46 -26.90
CA ARG A 385 24.41 7.11 -26.55
C ARG A 385 24.91 7.02 -25.11
N ARG A 386 25.80 7.93 -24.67
CA ARG A 386 26.30 7.92 -23.29
C ARG A 386 25.20 8.21 -22.28
N TYR A 387 24.37 9.21 -22.57
CA TYR A 387 23.26 9.60 -21.71
C TYR A 387 22.21 8.48 -21.55
N THR A 388 21.92 7.72 -22.60
CA THR A 388 20.96 6.60 -22.54
C THR A 388 21.56 5.34 -21.92
N THR A 389 22.78 4.96 -22.31
CA THR A 389 23.36 3.65 -21.94
C THR A 389 24.11 3.63 -20.60
N GLY A 390 24.56 4.77 -20.08
CA GLY A 390 25.51 4.76 -18.95
C GLY A 390 26.97 4.70 -19.38
N GLU A 391 27.27 4.75 -20.69
CA GLU A 391 28.64 4.62 -21.20
C GLU A 391 29.56 5.74 -20.65
N PHE A 392 30.58 5.33 -19.91
CA PHE A 392 31.61 6.22 -19.36
C PHE A 392 32.70 6.48 -20.39
N ALA A 393 32.67 7.66 -21.02
CA ALA A 393 33.67 8.10 -21.99
C ALA A 393 33.74 9.64 -22.03
N PRO A 394 34.29 10.28 -20.97
CA PRO A 394 34.32 11.73 -20.86
C PRO A 394 35.18 12.38 -21.94
N ALA A 395 34.80 13.58 -22.42
CA ALA A 395 35.55 14.33 -23.43
C ALA A 395 36.95 14.78 -22.96
N ARG A 396 37.17 14.88 -21.65
CA ARG A 396 38.46 15.18 -21.02
C ARG A 396 38.70 14.29 -19.82
N ARG A 397 39.96 14.01 -19.50
CA ARG A 397 40.31 13.37 -18.22
C ARG A 397 40.03 14.36 -17.08
N GLN A 398 39.18 13.95 -16.13
CA GLN A 398 38.73 14.77 -15.02
C GLN A 398 38.68 13.92 -13.77
N TRP A 399 39.63 14.12 -12.86
CA TRP A 399 39.72 13.40 -11.59
C TRP A 399 39.33 14.32 -10.45
N LEU A 400 38.35 13.90 -9.66
CA LEU A 400 37.82 14.64 -8.52
C LEU A 400 37.86 13.75 -7.26
N THR A 401 38.03 14.36 -6.10
CA THR A 401 37.95 13.67 -4.80
C THR A 401 36.48 13.48 -4.41
N ALA A 402 36.22 12.53 -3.49
CA ALA A 402 34.89 12.35 -2.91
C ALA A 402 34.35 13.63 -2.23
N GLU A 403 35.23 14.44 -1.64
CA GLU A 403 34.91 15.72 -1.01
C GLU A 403 34.40 16.75 -2.03
N GLU A 404 35.08 16.89 -3.17
CA GLU A 404 34.65 17.78 -4.26
C GLU A 404 33.29 17.36 -4.85
N LEU A 405 32.94 16.08 -4.78
CA LEU A 405 31.71 15.51 -5.33
C LEU A 405 30.58 15.38 -4.30
N ALA A 406 30.83 15.60 -3.01
CA ALA A 406 29.96 15.15 -1.93
C ALA A 406 28.48 15.54 -2.13
N ALA A 407 28.19 16.81 -2.43
CA ALA A 407 26.81 17.27 -2.64
C ALA A 407 26.14 16.69 -3.91
N LEU A 408 26.89 16.28 -4.94
CA LEU A 408 26.35 15.59 -6.12
C LEU A 408 26.18 14.07 -5.92
N LEU A 409 26.76 13.51 -4.86
CA LEU A 409 26.64 12.07 -4.56
C LEU A 409 25.40 11.73 -3.71
N ARG A 410 24.69 12.73 -3.19
CA ARG A 410 23.55 12.58 -2.27
C ARG A 410 22.25 13.16 -2.86
N PRO A 411 21.07 12.75 -2.36
CA PRO A 411 19.83 13.46 -2.66
C PRO A 411 19.79 14.84 -1.95
N ALA A 412 18.74 15.61 -2.22
CA ALA A 412 18.50 16.91 -1.59
C ALA A 412 18.36 16.76 -0.06
N ASN A 413 19.05 17.60 0.69
CA ASN A 413 19.07 17.62 2.16
C ASN A 413 17.96 18.53 2.72
N VAL A 414 17.87 18.66 4.03
CA VAL A 414 16.89 19.50 4.74
C VAL A 414 16.93 20.99 4.33
N HIS A 415 18.06 21.50 3.87
CA HIS A 415 18.24 22.90 3.44
C HIS A 415 17.70 23.17 2.02
N CYS A 416 17.26 22.14 1.29
CA CYS A 416 16.49 22.31 0.07
C CYS A 416 15.00 22.47 0.40
N THR A 417 14.51 23.71 0.39
CA THR A 417 13.13 24.07 0.76
C THR A 417 12.11 23.84 -0.36
N ALA A 418 12.56 23.40 -1.54
CA ALA A 418 11.68 23.12 -2.67
C ALA A 418 10.66 22.01 -2.34
N GLN A 419 9.37 22.30 -2.57
CA GLN A 419 8.26 21.38 -2.28
C GLN A 419 8.18 20.21 -3.27
N ASN A 420 8.79 20.35 -4.45
CA ASN A 420 8.81 19.34 -5.50
C ASN A 420 9.97 18.34 -5.33
N VAL A 421 10.56 18.20 -4.15
CA VAL A 421 11.53 17.13 -3.86
C VAL A 421 10.78 15.89 -3.38
N VAL A 422 11.08 14.72 -3.98
CA VAL A 422 10.53 13.46 -3.49
C VAL A 422 11.14 13.18 -2.11
N ARG A 423 10.34 13.28 -1.03
CA ARG A 423 10.77 13.01 0.34
C ARG A 423 9.95 11.90 0.98
N THR A 424 10.56 11.11 1.86
CA THR A 424 9.83 10.19 2.75
C THR A 424 9.32 10.98 3.96
N GLY A 425 8.00 11.06 4.15
CA GLY A 425 7.46 11.33 5.49
C GLY A 425 7.92 10.20 6.41
N GLY A 426 8.65 10.53 7.49
CA GLY A 426 9.26 9.64 8.50
C GLY A 426 9.20 8.11 8.28
N THR A 427 10.35 7.44 8.23
CA THR A 427 10.41 5.99 7.97
C THR A 427 9.81 5.15 9.10
N LEU A 428 8.82 4.31 8.78
CA LEU A 428 8.37 3.23 9.66
C LEU A 428 9.46 2.16 9.79
N ALA A 429 9.48 1.46 10.92
CA ALA A 429 10.44 0.38 11.15
C ALA A 429 10.20 -0.80 10.17
N PRO A 430 11.25 -1.58 9.85
CA PRO A 430 11.07 -2.84 9.13
C PRO A 430 10.22 -3.82 9.94
N ALA A 431 9.55 -4.74 9.24
CA ALA A 431 8.71 -5.75 9.86
C ALA A 431 9.51 -6.65 10.85
N PRO A 432 8.95 -7.00 12.03
CA PRO A 432 9.60 -7.92 12.96
C PRO A 432 9.94 -9.25 12.31
N ARG A 433 11.18 -9.74 12.50
CA ARG A 433 11.65 -11.02 11.93
C ARG A 433 10.85 -12.23 12.42
N GLY A 434 10.26 -12.14 13.61
CA GLY A 434 9.46 -13.22 14.20
C GLY A 434 8.07 -13.40 13.60
N LEU A 435 7.62 -12.53 12.68
CA LEU A 435 6.32 -12.70 12.02
C LEU A 435 6.31 -13.97 11.16
N PRO A 436 5.39 -14.92 11.39
CA PRO A 436 5.23 -16.08 10.51
C PRO A 436 4.92 -15.68 9.06
N THR A 437 5.22 -16.58 8.13
CA THR A 437 4.84 -16.45 6.73
C THR A 437 3.55 -17.21 6.49
N TRP A 438 2.60 -16.60 5.82
CA TRP A 438 1.36 -17.26 5.42
C TRP A 438 1.51 -17.92 4.06
N ALA A 439 1.27 -19.23 4.04
CA ALA A 439 1.30 -20.11 2.89
C ALA A 439 -0.03 -20.88 2.70
N GLY A 440 -1.09 -20.48 3.43
CA GLY A 440 -2.39 -21.15 3.42
C GLY A 440 -2.68 -22.05 4.63
N GLN A 441 -1.77 -22.09 5.61
CA GLN A 441 -1.98 -22.83 6.85
C GLN A 441 -3.13 -22.23 7.70
N PRO A 442 -3.85 -23.04 8.49
CA PRO A 442 -4.88 -22.58 9.41
C PRO A 442 -4.27 -21.87 10.65
N GLY A 443 -5.13 -21.28 11.47
CA GLY A 443 -4.73 -20.72 12.77
C GLY A 443 -3.90 -19.43 12.69
N VAL A 444 -3.95 -18.71 11.57
CA VAL A 444 -3.25 -17.43 11.39
C VAL A 444 -4.13 -16.38 10.72
N VAL A 445 -3.84 -15.11 11.00
CA VAL A 445 -4.50 -13.93 10.44
C VAL A 445 -3.51 -13.20 9.53
N PRO A 446 -3.76 -13.12 8.21
CA PRO A 446 -2.86 -12.44 7.28
C PRO A 446 -2.86 -10.93 7.51
N LEU A 447 -1.67 -10.32 7.38
CA LEU A 447 -1.47 -8.87 7.49
C LEU A 447 -1.24 -8.23 6.12
N GLY A 448 -0.55 -8.93 5.23
CA GLY A 448 -0.14 -8.44 3.90
C GLY A 448 1.33 -8.74 3.60
N ARG A 449 1.88 -8.14 2.55
CA ARG A 449 3.28 -8.32 2.15
C ARG A 449 4.20 -7.46 3.01
N VAL A 450 5.24 -8.08 3.55
CA VAL A 450 6.36 -7.40 4.22
C VAL A 450 7.61 -7.56 3.39
N THR A 451 8.47 -6.53 3.41
CA THR A 451 9.79 -6.60 2.77
C THR A 451 10.85 -6.80 3.85
N GLU A 452 11.65 -7.85 3.73
CA GLU A 452 12.74 -8.14 4.65
C GLU A 452 13.97 -7.28 4.38
N ALA A 453 14.92 -7.27 5.32
CA ALA A 453 16.15 -6.47 5.21
C ALA A 453 17.04 -6.86 4.00
N ASP A 454 16.86 -8.05 3.44
CA ASP A 454 17.56 -8.52 2.24
C ASP A 454 16.81 -8.20 0.93
N GLY A 455 15.62 -7.58 1.03
CA GLY A 455 14.78 -7.20 -0.10
C GLY A 455 13.84 -8.30 -0.60
N ARG A 456 13.77 -9.46 0.05
CA ARG A 456 12.73 -10.47 -0.23
C ARG A 456 11.38 -10.00 0.31
N THR A 457 10.32 -10.29 -0.43
CA THR A 457 8.94 -10.02 -0.01
C THR A 457 8.24 -11.32 0.33
N ARG A 458 7.44 -11.32 1.39
CA ARG A 458 6.63 -12.48 1.78
C ARG A 458 5.30 -12.03 2.38
N LEU A 459 4.29 -12.90 2.34
CA LEU A 459 3.02 -12.68 3.03
C LEU A 459 3.21 -12.93 4.54
N ALA A 460 3.17 -11.86 5.34
CA ALA A 460 3.23 -11.99 6.80
C ALA A 460 1.84 -12.24 7.39
N CYS A 461 1.81 -12.97 8.49
CA CYS A 461 0.62 -13.19 9.30
C CYS A 461 0.92 -13.12 10.80
N LEU A 462 -0.13 -13.14 11.61
CA LEU A 462 -0.10 -13.31 13.05
C LEU A 462 -0.75 -14.64 13.44
N PRO A 463 -0.32 -15.28 14.53
CA PRO A 463 -1.10 -16.34 15.14
C PRO A 463 -2.51 -15.83 15.48
N GLN A 464 -3.51 -16.63 15.12
CA GLN A 464 -4.92 -16.46 15.52
C GLN A 464 -5.04 -16.04 16.98
N ALA A 465 -4.36 -16.76 17.89
CA ALA A 465 -4.48 -16.59 19.33
C ALA A 465 -4.04 -15.19 19.83
N ASP A 466 -3.14 -14.52 19.10
CA ASP A 466 -2.67 -13.18 19.43
C ASP A 466 -3.61 -12.08 18.94
N VAL A 467 -4.53 -12.40 18.01
CA VAL A 467 -5.52 -11.45 17.47
C VAL A 467 -6.83 -11.58 18.24
N LEU A 468 -6.98 -10.73 19.25
CA LEU A 468 -8.17 -10.61 20.09
C LEU A 468 -9.14 -9.57 19.51
N PHE A 469 -8.68 -8.33 19.34
CA PHE A 469 -9.45 -7.25 18.75
C PHE A 469 -8.60 -6.50 17.73
N GLY A 470 -9.18 -6.29 16.55
CA GLY A 470 -8.53 -5.60 15.45
C GLY A 470 -9.20 -4.27 15.13
N ALA A 471 -8.40 -3.25 14.86
CA ALA A 471 -8.85 -1.96 14.35
C ALA A 471 -8.13 -1.62 13.04
N SER A 472 -8.88 -1.36 11.97
CA SER A 472 -8.36 -0.87 10.69
C SER A 472 -8.88 0.54 10.42
N LEU A 473 -7.98 1.53 10.45
CA LEU A 473 -8.30 2.95 10.44
C LEU A 473 -7.72 3.65 9.19
N GLY A 474 -8.42 4.65 8.66
CA GLY A 474 -7.93 5.50 7.56
C GLY A 474 -8.94 5.74 6.43
N LYS A 475 -8.55 6.50 5.41
CA LYS A 475 -9.39 6.99 4.31
C LYS A 475 -10.09 5.88 3.51
N SER A 476 -11.26 6.20 2.94
CA SER A 476 -11.95 5.31 2.00
C SER A 476 -11.08 4.94 0.79
N GLY A 477 -11.23 3.72 0.28
CA GLY A 477 -10.53 3.26 -0.91
C GLY A 477 -9.06 2.85 -0.71
N PHE A 478 -8.51 2.91 0.51
CA PHE A 478 -7.13 2.48 0.82
C PHE A 478 -6.98 0.98 1.13
N GLY A 479 -8.03 0.18 0.93
CA GLY A 479 -7.98 -1.29 1.01
C GLY A 479 -8.31 -1.91 2.37
N LYS A 480 -8.89 -1.15 3.31
CA LYS A 480 -9.33 -1.68 4.63
C LYS A 480 -10.31 -2.86 4.49
N SER A 481 -11.37 -2.69 3.69
CA SER A 481 -12.36 -3.74 3.42
C SER A 481 -11.75 -4.94 2.71
N GLU A 482 -10.77 -4.73 1.82
CA GLU A 482 -10.07 -5.84 1.16
C GLU A 482 -9.15 -6.61 2.10
N LEU A 483 -8.46 -5.95 3.04
CA LEU A 483 -7.71 -6.62 4.10
C LEU A 483 -8.64 -7.42 5.03
N ALA A 484 -9.76 -6.83 5.45
CA ALA A 484 -10.73 -7.52 6.30
C ALA A 484 -11.36 -8.73 5.60
N LEU A 485 -11.68 -8.64 4.31
CA LEU A 485 -12.15 -9.77 3.51
C LEU A 485 -11.10 -10.87 3.41
N LEU A 486 -9.83 -10.52 3.18
CA LEU A 486 -8.74 -11.49 3.16
C LEU A 486 -8.68 -12.26 4.49
N GLN A 487 -8.78 -11.54 5.61
CA GLN A 487 -8.75 -12.13 6.95
C GLN A 487 -9.98 -13.01 7.21
N ALA A 488 -11.18 -12.52 6.92
CA ALA A 488 -12.43 -13.25 7.12
C ALA A 488 -12.47 -14.55 6.31
N ILE A 489 -12.09 -14.51 5.03
CA ILE A 489 -12.04 -15.70 4.17
C ILE A 489 -10.96 -16.67 4.68
N THR A 490 -9.77 -16.17 5.02
CA THR A 490 -8.69 -17.03 5.54
C THR A 490 -9.09 -17.75 6.82
N LEU A 491 -9.74 -17.04 7.75
CA LEU A 491 -10.24 -17.62 9.00
C LEU A 491 -11.36 -18.65 8.75
N ALA A 492 -12.24 -18.38 7.79
CA ALA A 492 -13.28 -19.33 7.37
C ALA A 492 -12.69 -20.65 6.87
N TYR A 493 -11.72 -20.60 5.94
CA TYR A 493 -11.00 -21.80 5.47
C TYR A 493 -10.14 -22.44 6.57
N GLY A 494 -9.64 -21.65 7.51
CA GLY A 494 -8.95 -22.13 8.71
C GLY A 494 -9.86 -22.78 9.76
N GLY A 495 -11.17 -22.89 9.49
CA GLY A 495 -12.13 -23.59 10.32
C GLY A 495 -12.83 -22.72 11.39
N PHE A 496 -12.53 -21.42 11.49
CA PHE A 496 -13.13 -20.51 12.47
C PHE A 496 -14.50 -19.99 12.04
N GLY A 497 -15.36 -19.65 12.99
CA GLY A 497 -16.60 -18.95 12.70
C GLY A 497 -16.35 -17.49 12.30
N ALA A 498 -17.16 -16.96 11.39
CA ALA A 498 -17.06 -15.59 10.94
C ALA A 498 -18.45 -14.94 10.86
N TRP A 499 -18.56 -13.71 11.34
CA TRP A 499 -19.77 -12.90 11.29
C TRP A 499 -19.40 -11.56 10.67
N PHE A 500 -19.86 -11.26 9.47
CA PHE A 500 -19.42 -10.06 8.72
C PHE A 500 -20.60 -9.13 8.49
N LEU A 501 -20.61 -7.98 9.15
CA LEU A 501 -21.61 -6.94 8.97
C LEU A 501 -21.10 -5.87 8.00
N ASP A 502 -21.76 -5.78 6.86
CA ASP A 502 -21.49 -4.81 5.81
C ASP A 502 -22.74 -3.95 5.54
N PRO A 503 -22.80 -2.72 6.08
CA PRO A 503 -23.92 -1.82 5.83
C PRO A 503 -24.16 -1.49 4.35
N HIS A 504 -23.14 -1.57 3.48
CA HIS A 504 -23.24 -1.21 2.05
C HIS A 504 -23.35 -2.41 1.11
N GLY A 505 -22.99 -3.61 1.58
CA GLY A 505 -23.08 -4.87 0.86
C GLY A 505 -22.04 -5.10 -0.24
N ALA A 506 -21.08 -4.18 -0.42
CA ALA A 506 -20.03 -4.31 -1.42
C ALA A 506 -19.02 -5.40 -1.06
N ALA A 507 -18.65 -5.51 0.22
CA ALA A 507 -17.73 -6.51 0.73
C ALA A 507 -18.36 -7.91 0.67
N VAL A 508 -19.64 -8.04 1.02
CA VAL A 508 -20.37 -9.31 0.94
C VAL A 508 -20.39 -9.85 -0.49
N LYS A 509 -20.81 -9.04 -1.48
CA LYS A 509 -20.81 -9.45 -2.89
C LYS A 509 -19.42 -9.86 -3.38
N ARG A 510 -18.39 -9.15 -2.90
CA ARG A 510 -16.99 -9.41 -3.24
C ARG A 510 -16.49 -10.74 -2.65
N ALA A 511 -16.97 -11.14 -1.48
CA ALA A 511 -16.58 -12.37 -0.79
C ALA A 511 -17.20 -13.64 -1.37
N LEU A 512 -18.47 -13.59 -1.81
CA LEU A 512 -19.24 -14.80 -2.18
C LEU A 512 -18.55 -15.74 -3.17
N PRO A 513 -17.93 -15.26 -4.28
CA PRO A 513 -17.26 -16.16 -5.22
C PRO A 513 -16.09 -16.95 -4.63
N TYR A 514 -15.52 -16.51 -3.50
CA TYR A 514 -14.42 -17.18 -2.81
C TYR A 514 -14.90 -18.19 -1.75
N LEU A 515 -16.21 -18.24 -1.47
CA LEU A 515 -16.82 -19.07 -0.44
C LEU A 515 -17.68 -20.21 -1.01
N THR A 516 -17.52 -20.52 -2.30
CA THR A 516 -18.25 -21.59 -3.00
C THR A 516 -17.53 -22.94 -2.96
N HIS A 517 -16.39 -23.02 -2.28
CA HIS A 517 -15.61 -24.25 -2.15
C HIS A 517 -16.29 -25.27 -1.20
N PRO A 518 -16.31 -26.58 -1.53
CA PRO A 518 -16.93 -27.61 -0.69
C PRO A 518 -16.50 -27.60 0.79
N ALA A 519 -15.25 -27.21 1.08
CA ALA A 519 -14.72 -27.12 2.44
C ALA A 519 -15.46 -26.10 3.34
N VAL A 520 -16.10 -25.09 2.76
CA VAL A 520 -16.77 -24.01 3.52
C VAL A 520 -18.24 -23.82 3.15
N ILE A 521 -18.66 -24.27 1.96
CA ILE A 521 -19.98 -23.95 1.38
C ILE A 521 -21.16 -24.26 2.31
N ASP A 522 -21.12 -25.36 3.04
CA ASP A 522 -22.22 -25.79 3.93
C ASP A 522 -22.34 -24.94 5.21
N ARG A 523 -21.28 -24.19 5.54
CA ARG A 523 -21.24 -23.28 6.70
C ARG A 523 -21.62 -21.84 6.35
N VAL A 524 -21.77 -21.52 5.07
CA VAL A 524 -22.00 -20.14 4.62
C VAL A 524 -23.49 -19.80 4.67
N GLN A 525 -23.79 -18.66 5.27
CA GLN A 525 -25.11 -18.08 5.43
C GLN A 525 -25.05 -16.62 5.00
N VAL A 526 -26.00 -16.19 4.18
CA VAL A 526 -26.12 -14.78 3.77
C VAL A 526 -27.49 -14.29 4.17
N ILE A 527 -27.50 -13.22 4.97
CA ILE A 527 -28.71 -12.51 5.35
C ILE A 527 -28.71 -11.21 4.55
N ASP A 528 -29.42 -11.21 3.42
CA ASP A 528 -29.56 -10.04 2.53
C ASP A 528 -30.84 -9.28 2.84
N LEU A 529 -30.72 -8.20 3.60
CA LEU A 529 -31.82 -7.33 3.99
C LEU A 529 -32.10 -6.22 2.95
N SER A 530 -31.44 -6.28 1.80
CA SER A 530 -31.62 -5.37 0.67
C SER A 530 -32.51 -5.95 -0.45
N ALA A 531 -33.02 -7.17 -0.29
CA ALA A 531 -33.81 -7.86 -1.30
C ALA A 531 -35.18 -7.22 -1.51
N LYS A 532 -35.51 -6.86 -2.76
CA LYS A 532 -36.80 -6.24 -3.11
C LYS A 532 -37.67 -7.09 -4.01
N LYS A 533 -37.10 -8.13 -4.63
CA LYS A 533 -37.81 -8.95 -5.60
C LYS A 533 -38.78 -9.89 -4.89
N PRO A 534 -40.04 -10.03 -5.33
CA PRO A 534 -41.02 -10.92 -4.70
C PRO A 534 -40.57 -12.39 -4.60
N GLY A 535 -39.78 -12.86 -5.58
CA GLY A 535 -39.20 -14.21 -5.58
C GLY A 535 -37.86 -14.34 -4.87
N ALA A 536 -37.35 -13.28 -4.22
CA ALA A 536 -36.11 -13.38 -3.46
C ALA A 536 -36.29 -14.28 -2.24
N MET A 537 -35.30 -15.11 -1.96
CA MET A 537 -35.31 -16.04 -0.84
C MET A 537 -34.78 -15.33 0.42
N VAL A 538 -35.61 -15.26 1.46
CA VAL A 538 -35.31 -14.59 2.73
C VAL A 538 -35.22 -15.60 3.86
N ALA A 539 -34.23 -15.39 4.73
CA ALA A 539 -34.12 -16.08 6.02
C ALA A 539 -35.13 -15.50 7.02
N ALA A 540 -35.16 -16.03 8.24
CA ALA A 540 -36.08 -15.64 9.29
C ALA A 540 -35.33 -15.44 10.60
N TRP A 541 -35.67 -14.38 11.32
CA TRP A 541 -35.25 -14.17 12.69
C TRP A 541 -36.36 -13.49 13.45
N ASN A 542 -37.02 -14.23 14.33
CA ASN A 542 -38.02 -13.70 15.25
C ASN A 542 -37.37 -13.49 16.62
N PRO A 543 -37.11 -12.23 17.04
CA PRO A 543 -36.55 -11.93 18.35
C PRO A 543 -37.45 -12.37 19.52
N LEU A 544 -38.76 -12.54 19.28
CA LEU A 544 -39.74 -13.00 20.27
C LEU A 544 -39.91 -14.53 20.30
N SER A 545 -39.13 -15.27 19.51
CA SER A 545 -39.30 -16.71 19.45
C SER A 545 -38.86 -17.38 20.75
N MET A 546 -39.72 -18.26 21.25
CA MET A 546 -39.48 -19.13 22.40
C MET A 546 -39.33 -20.59 21.98
N GLU A 547 -39.13 -20.85 20.69
CA GLU A 547 -38.90 -22.20 20.18
C GLU A 547 -37.58 -22.75 20.73
N GLY A 548 -37.65 -23.87 21.44
CA GLY A 548 -36.48 -24.49 22.08
C GLY A 548 -35.96 -23.76 23.33
N ARG A 549 -36.71 -22.80 23.86
CA ARG A 549 -36.38 -22.06 25.09
C ARG A 549 -37.30 -22.42 26.25
N ALA A 550 -36.79 -22.28 27.46
CA ALA A 550 -37.56 -22.46 28.69
C ALA A 550 -38.34 -21.17 29.04
N GLU A 551 -39.34 -21.27 29.94
CA GLU A 551 -40.16 -20.12 30.34
C GLU A 551 -39.32 -19.03 31.04
N GLU A 552 -38.30 -19.44 31.79
CA GLU A 552 -37.42 -18.54 32.54
C GLU A 552 -36.62 -17.60 31.61
N GLU A 553 -36.37 -18.02 30.37
CA GLU A 553 -35.64 -17.24 29.35
C GLU A 553 -36.51 -16.14 28.71
N VAL A 554 -37.78 -16.01 29.08
CA VAL A 554 -38.63 -14.89 28.64
C VAL A 554 -38.02 -13.54 29.04
N GLN A 555 -37.40 -13.46 30.23
CA GLN A 555 -36.76 -12.23 30.70
C GLN A 555 -35.58 -11.82 29.81
N ASP A 556 -34.84 -12.79 29.28
CA ASP A 556 -33.74 -12.54 28.34
C ASP A 556 -34.25 -12.00 27.00
N VAL A 557 -35.40 -12.52 26.52
CA VAL A 557 -36.08 -12.01 25.32
C VAL A 557 -36.56 -10.57 25.52
N ILE A 558 -37.18 -10.27 26.67
CA ILE A 558 -37.62 -8.92 27.01
C ILE A 558 -36.43 -7.97 27.02
N GLY A 559 -35.40 -8.30 27.78
CA GLY A 559 -34.16 -7.52 27.84
C GLY A 559 -33.59 -7.29 26.43
N ALA A 560 -33.59 -8.32 25.58
CA ALA A 560 -33.01 -8.21 24.25
C ALA A 560 -33.74 -7.29 23.29
N VAL A 561 -35.04 -7.48 23.15
CA VAL A 561 -35.85 -6.70 22.21
C VAL A 561 -35.96 -5.25 22.68
N VAL A 562 -36.22 -5.05 23.98
CA VAL A 562 -36.36 -3.70 24.55
C VAL A 562 -35.05 -2.94 24.44
N ALA A 563 -33.93 -3.55 24.81
CA ALA A 563 -32.65 -2.85 24.85
C ALA A 563 -32.11 -2.56 23.44
N GLY A 564 -32.32 -3.45 22.46
CA GLY A 564 -31.96 -3.20 21.06
C GLY A 564 -32.82 -2.10 20.41
N LEU A 565 -34.15 -2.13 20.57
CA LEU A 565 -35.04 -1.10 20.02
C LEU A 565 -34.83 0.27 20.70
N ALA A 566 -34.69 0.29 22.02
CA ALA A 566 -34.47 1.53 22.76
C ALA A 566 -33.10 2.16 22.44
N ALA A 567 -32.06 1.36 22.21
CA ALA A 567 -30.75 1.87 21.80
C ALA A 567 -30.82 2.52 20.41
N ALA A 568 -31.49 1.88 19.45
CA ALA A 568 -31.64 2.40 18.10
C ALA A 568 -32.37 3.75 18.06
N GLN A 569 -33.45 3.89 18.84
CA GLN A 569 -34.25 5.12 18.91
C GLN A 569 -33.68 6.16 19.87
N GLY A 570 -32.66 5.80 20.65
CA GLY A 570 -32.04 6.71 21.59
C GLY A 570 -32.89 7.07 22.79
N TRP A 571 -33.74 6.14 23.24
CA TRP A 571 -34.73 6.39 24.28
C TRP A 571 -34.16 6.64 25.68
N GLY A 572 -32.85 6.44 25.91
CA GLY A 572 -32.12 6.81 27.14
C GLY A 572 -32.96 6.73 28.42
N ASP A 573 -32.85 7.74 29.28
CA ASP A 573 -33.81 7.99 30.37
C ASP A 573 -34.98 8.89 29.93
N GLY A 574 -34.99 9.35 28.67
CA GLY A 574 -35.91 10.37 28.16
C GLY A 574 -37.30 9.87 27.73
N ALA A 575 -37.49 8.56 27.56
CA ALA A 575 -38.77 7.97 27.17
C ALA A 575 -39.21 6.79 28.07
N PRO A 576 -39.32 6.99 29.41
CA PRO A 576 -39.59 5.90 30.36
C PRO A 576 -40.95 5.22 30.12
N ARG A 577 -41.96 5.98 29.68
CA ARG A 577 -43.29 5.45 29.36
C ARG A 577 -43.27 4.54 28.13
N ALA A 578 -42.60 4.96 27.06
CA ALA A 578 -42.47 4.16 25.83
C ALA A 578 -41.69 2.86 26.12
N ARG A 579 -40.62 2.93 26.92
CA ARG A 579 -39.89 1.73 27.37
C ARG A 579 -40.77 0.79 28.20
N ALA A 580 -41.55 1.32 29.15
CA ALA A 580 -42.46 0.50 29.95
C ALA A 580 -43.54 -0.20 29.08
N ILE A 581 -44.15 0.53 28.14
CA ILE A 581 -45.12 -0.05 27.20
C ILE A 581 -44.46 -1.14 26.35
N LEU A 582 -43.29 -0.87 25.78
CA LEU A 582 -42.57 -1.85 24.97
C LEU A 582 -42.20 -3.09 25.79
N SER A 583 -41.71 -2.93 27.02
CA SER A 583 -41.36 -4.05 27.91
C SER A 583 -42.56 -4.96 28.17
N HIS A 584 -43.71 -4.39 28.55
CA HIS A 584 -44.91 -5.19 28.80
C HIS A 584 -45.53 -5.78 27.53
N ALA A 585 -45.43 -5.09 26.39
CA ALA A 585 -45.82 -5.64 25.10
C ALA A 585 -44.98 -6.86 24.73
N VAL A 586 -43.64 -6.74 24.83
CA VAL A 586 -42.71 -7.85 24.57
C VAL A 586 -42.93 -8.99 25.56
N GLU A 587 -43.17 -8.70 26.84
CA GLU A 587 -43.45 -9.72 27.87
C GLU A 587 -44.68 -10.56 27.54
N ILE A 588 -45.82 -9.93 27.20
CA ILE A 588 -47.03 -10.65 26.81
C ILE A 588 -46.81 -11.47 25.54
N LEU A 589 -46.16 -10.88 24.53
CA LEU A 589 -45.95 -11.59 23.26
C LEU A 589 -44.94 -12.72 23.40
N ALA A 590 -43.90 -12.60 24.23
CA ALA A 590 -42.96 -13.68 24.50
C ALA A 590 -43.63 -14.84 25.25
N HIS A 591 -44.48 -14.55 26.26
CA HIS A 591 -45.29 -15.59 26.91
C HIS A 591 -46.29 -16.23 25.94
N LEU A 592 -46.88 -15.45 25.02
CA LEU A 592 -47.72 -15.99 23.95
C LEU A 592 -46.93 -16.89 23.00
N SER A 593 -45.72 -16.51 22.58
CA SER A 593 -44.81 -17.36 21.81
C SER A 593 -44.53 -18.68 22.53
N TYR A 594 -44.21 -18.62 23.82
CA TYR A 594 -43.94 -19.80 24.63
C TYR A 594 -45.16 -20.73 24.70
N ARG A 595 -46.37 -20.18 24.91
CA ARG A 595 -47.60 -20.98 24.89
C ARG A 595 -47.91 -21.60 23.54
N MET A 596 -47.65 -20.89 22.43
CA MET A 596 -47.81 -21.44 21.09
C MET A 596 -46.86 -22.60 20.83
N CYS A 597 -45.61 -22.49 21.30
CA CYS A 597 -44.66 -23.61 21.30
C CYS A 597 -45.16 -24.80 22.13
N GLN A 598 -45.66 -24.57 23.36
CA GLN A 598 -46.22 -25.65 24.20
C GLN A 598 -47.44 -26.34 23.56
N ARG A 599 -48.26 -25.60 22.80
CA ARG A 599 -49.39 -26.15 22.04
C ARG A 599 -48.97 -26.91 20.78
N GLY A 600 -47.68 -27.05 20.50
CA GLY A 600 -47.17 -27.68 19.29
C GLY A 600 -47.40 -26.83 18.02
N ARG A 601 -47.64 -25.53 18.18
CA ARG A 601 -47.89 -24.56 17.10
C ARG A 601 -46.81 -23.48 17.02
N PRO A 602 -45.52 -23.83 16.88
CA PRO A 602 -44.45 -22.85 16.73
C PRO A 602 -44.58 -22.03 15.43
N ASP A 603 -45.40 -22.48 14.47
CA ASP A 603 -45.79 -21.75 13.26
C ASP A 603 -46.74 -20.57 13.53
N LEU A 604 -47.25 -20.41 14.75
CA LEU A 604 -48.15 -19.33 15.17
C LEU A 604 -47.57 -18.48 16.31
N GLN A 605 -46.25 -18.37 16.42
CA GLN A 605 -45.65 -17.43 17.37
C GLN A 605 -45.88 -15.98 16.90
N PRO A 606 -46.20 -15.03 17.80
CA PRO A 606 -46.24 -13.61 17.46
C PRO A 606 -44.86 -13.08 17.07
N THR A 607 -44.84 -11.93 16.40
CA THR A 607 -43.61 -11.28 15.94
C THR A 607 -43.54 -9.84 16.44
N VAL A 608 -42.43 -9.15 16.19
CA VAL A 608 -42.31 -7.73 16.52
C VAL A 608 -43.39 -6.88 15.83
N PHE A 609 -43.93 -7.33 14.69
CA PHE A 609 -45.02 -6.66 13.98
C PHE A 609 -46.41 -6.91 14.58
N THR A 610 -46.52 -7.80 15.56
CA THR A 610 -47.74 -7.99 16.36
C THR A 610 -47.88 -6.92 17.45
N ILE A 611 -46.78 -6.22 17.80
CA ILE A 611 -46.78 -5.16 18.84
C ILE A 611 -47.79 -4.05 18.54
N PRO A 612 -47.84 -3.43 17.35
CA PRO A 612 -48.84 -2.41 17.04
C PRO A 612 -50.28 -2.90 17.23
N ARG A 613 -50.58 -4.14 16.82
CA ARG A 613 -51.91 -4.72 17.00
C ARG A 613 -52.25 -4.90 18.47
N LEU A 614 -51.33 -5.40 19.30
CA LEU A 614 -51.53 -5.49 20.75
C LEU A 614 -51.86 -4.13 21.39
N LEU A 615 -51.23 -3.07 20.90
CA LEU A 615 -51.39 -1.72 21.45
C LEU A 615 -52.67 -1.02 20.96
N SER A 616 -53.11 -1.27 19.73
CA SER A 616 -54.22 -0.55 19.09
C SER A 616 -55.55 -1.32 19.03
N ASP A 617 -55.53 -2.65 18.99
CA ASP A 617 -56.72 -3.50 18.90
C ASP A 617 -57.08 -4.05 20.28
N GLU A 618 -58.09 -3.44 20.93
CA GLU A 618 -58.53 -3.81 22.27
C GLU A 618 -59.15 -5.22 22.33
N GLU A 619 -59.90 -5.63 21.30
CA GLU A 619 -60.53 -6.95 21.26
C GLU A 619 -59.48 -8.06 21.15
N TRP A 620 -58.48 -7.86 20.28
CA TRP A 620 -57.37 -8.79 20.14
C TRP A 620 -56.53 -8.85 21.43
N ARG A 621 -56.25 -7.70 22.05
CA ARG A 621 -55.53 -7.59 23.33
C ARG A 621 -56.24 -8.35 24.45
N GLU A 622 -57.54 -8.15 24.67
CA GLU A 622 -58.29 -8.88 25.71
C GLU A 622 -58.31 -10.39 25.45
N SER A 623 -58.35 -10.81 24.19
CA SER A 623 -58.32 -12.22 23.80
C SER A 623 -56.98 -12.88 24.15
N VAL A 624 -55.86 -12.16 23.97
CA VAL A 624 -54.53 -12.63 24.39
C VAL A 624 -54.39 -12.61 25.91
N LEU A 625 -54.82 -11.54 26.58
CA LEU A 625 -54.70 -11.39 28.04
C LEU A 625 -55.50 -12.44 28.81
N ALA A 626 -56.64 -12.89 28.27
CA ALA A 626 -57.42 -13.99 28.84
C ALA A 626 -56.63 -15.31 28.95
N GLN A 627 -55.57 -15.45 28.16
CA GLN A 627 -54.68 -16.62 28.16
C GLN A 627 -53.47 -16.43 29.08
N MET A 628 -53.30 -15.27 29.72
CA MET A 628 -52.12 -14.93 30.52
C MET A 628 -52.42 -15.00 32.03
N PRO A 629 -51.41 -15.28 32.89
CA PRO A 629 -51.58 -15.19 34.34
C PRO A 629 -52.03 -13.79 34.80
N LEU A 630 -52.82 -13.72 35.88
CA LEU A 630 -53.38 -12.46 36.40
C LEU A 630 -52.33 -11.37 36.66
N ARG A 631 -51.13 -11.75 37.10
CA ARG A 631 -50.00 -10.83 37.32
C ARG A 631 -49.67 -10.02 36.06
N LEU A 632 -49.62 -10.68 34.89
CA LEU A 632 -49.27 -10.03 33.64
C LEU A 632 -50.40 -9.14 33.10
N GLN A 633 -51.65 -9.43 33.48
CA GLN A 633 -52.81 -8.64 33.08
C GLN A 633 -52.91 -7.30 33.81
N GLN A 634 -52.32 -7.17 35.00
CA GLN A 634 -52.49 -6.01 35.88
C GLN A 634 -52.07 -4.69 35.22
N PHE A 635 -50.93 -4.67 34.53
CA PHE A 635 -50.46 -3.49 33.81
C PHE A 635 -51.48 -3.02 32.76
N TRP A 636 -52.01 -3.96 31.97
CA TRP A 636 -52.93 -3.67 30.87
C TRP A 636 -54.30 -3.18 31.35
N ARG A 637 -54.78 -3.67 32.49
CA ARG A 637 -56.08 -3.29 33.04
C ARG A 637 -56.05 -2.00 33.87
N THR A 638 -54.91 -1.65 34.45
CA THR A 638 -54.84 -0.55 35.45
C THR A 638 -53.93 0.61 35.06
N THR A 639 -52.85 0.34 34.31
CA THR A 639 -51.79 1.33 34.02
C THR A 639 -51.81 1.73 32.55
N PHE A 640 -51.92 0.79 31.63
CA PHE A 640 -51.89 1.05 30.18
C PHE A 640 -52.93 2.07 29.71
N PRO A 641 -54.22 2.05 30.17
CA PRO A 641 -55.21 3.05 29.76
C PRO A 641 -54.81 4.50 30.13
N LYS A 642 -53.89 4.67 31.09
CA LYS A 642 -53.37 6.00 31.50
C LYS A 642 -52.24 6.50 30.60
N TYR A 643 -51.65 5.65 29.75
CA TYR A 643 -50.49 5.97 28.90
C TYR A 643 -50.81 6.13 27.41
N GLU A 644 -52.02 5.76 26.99
CA GLU A 644 -52.42 5.59 25.60
C GLU A 644 -52.20 6.83 24.71
N GLY A 645 -52.51 8.04 25.22
CA GLY A 645 -52.60 9.25 24.40
C GLY A 645 -51.30 9.85 23.83
N SER A 646 -50.10 9.49 24.33
CA SER A 646 -48.84 10.06 23.81
C SER A 646 -47.65 9.11 23.74
N ALA A 647 -47.66 8.00 24.48
CA ALA A 647 -46.52 7.07 24.53
C ALA A 647 -46.65 5.89 23.53
N VAL A 648 -47.88 5.50 23.15
CA VAL A 648 -48.12 4.42 22.18
C VAL A 648 -47.54 4.75 20.79
N PRO A 649 -47.77 5.96 20.21
CA PRO A 649 -47.23 6.30 18.90
C PRO A 649 -45.69 6.20 18.80
N VAL A 650 -44.98 6.46 19.90
CA VAL A 650 -43.51 6.36 19.94
C VAL A 650 -43.05 4.91 19.72
N VAL A 651 -43.76 3.95 20.32
CA VAL A 651 -43.48 2.52 20.16
C VAL A 651 -43.90 2.04 18.77
N THR A 652 -45.12 2.37 18.32
CA THR A 652 -45.63 1.91 17.02
C THR A 652 -44.81 2.47 15.86
N GLN A 653 -44.43 3.74 15.89
CA GLN A 653 -43.59 4.37 14.87
C GLN A 653 -42.25 3.66 14.71
N THR A 654 -41.66 3.15 15.80
CA THR A 654 -40.40 2.39 15.76
C THR A 654 -40.57 1.06 15.00
N ILE A 655 -41.68 0.37 15.22
CA ILE A 655 -42.00 -0.88 14.53
C ILE A 655 -42.40 -0.61 13.06
N GLU A 656 -43.13 0.47 12.79
CA GLU A 656 -43.47 0.92 11.43
C GLU A 656 -42.23 1.25 10.61
N GLN A 657 -41.21 1.88 11.21
CA GLN A 657 -39.92 2.13 10.56
C GLN A 657 -39.25 0.83 10.09
N LEU A 658 -39.33 -0.26 10.87
CA LEU A 658 -38.86 -1.59 10.44
C LEU A 658 -39.73 -2.15 9.30
N ALA A 659 -41.05 -1.93 9.36
CA ALA A 659 -42.01 -2.44 8.38
C ALA A 659 -41.89 -1.77 6.99
N THR A 660 -41.28 -0.58 6.90
CA THR A 660 -41.07 0.13 5.62
C THR A 660 -40.23 -0.67 4.61
N SER A 661 -39.33 -1.53 5.08
CA SER A 661 -38.53 -2.41 4.23
C SER A 661 -39.19 -3.78 4.13
N THR A 662 -39.57 -4.19 2.92
CA THR A 662 -40.17 -5.51 2.66
C THR A 662 -39.26 -6.67 3.07
N SER A 663 -37.93 -6.50 2.92
CA SER A 663 -36.95 -7.48 3.40
C SER A 663 -36.90 -7.58 4.92
N LEU A 664 -36.87 -6.45 5.63
CA LEU A 664 -36.86 -6.46 7.10
C LEU A 664 -38.17 -7.02 7.64
N ARG A 665 -39.28 -6.64 7.01
CA ARG A 665 -40.61 -7.14 7.34
C ARG A 665 -40.71 -8.65 7.15
N ALA A 666 -40.20 -9.18 6.05
CA ALA A 666 -40.14 -10.63 5.84
C ALA A 666 -39.15 -11.33 6.78
N PHE A 667 -38.00 -10.72 7.08
CA PHE A 667 -36.98 -11.30 7.95
C PHE A 667 -37.46 -11.42 9.40
N LEU A 668 -38.09 -10.35 9.93
CA LEU A 668 -38.57 -10.27 11.32
C LEU A 668 -40.01 -10.74 11.52
N GLY A 669 -40.80 -10.84 10.44
CA GLY A 669 -42.23 -11.16 10.47
C GLY A 669 -42.55 -12.64 10.31
N GLN A 670 -41.55 -13.51 10.27
CA GLN A 670 -41.78 -14.96 10.30
C GLN A 670 -41.88 -15.45 11.74
N PRO A 671 -42.80 -16.39 12.06
CA PRO A 671 -43.01 -16.86 13.43
C PRO A 671 -41.81 -17.64 14.00
N ARG A 672 -41.09 -18.37 13.14
CA ARG A 672 -39.95 -19.22 13.51
C ARG A 672 -38.64 -18.61 13.05
N SER A 673 -37.60 -18.70 13.88
CA SER A 673 -36.24 -18.27 13.53
C SER A 673 -35.48 -19.37 12.79
N THR A 674 -34.75 -18.97 11.75
CA THR A 674 -33.82 -19.84 11.01
C THR A 674 -32.37 -19.37 11.15
N TYR A 675 -32.18 -18.07 11.38
CA TYR A 675 -30.94 -17.49 11.85
C TYR A 675 -30.87 -17.52 13.38
N ASP A 676 -29.77 -18.03 13.91
CA ASP A 676 -29.44 -18.01 15.33
C ASP A 676 -27.93 -17.78 15.47
N VAL A 677 -27.57 -16.62 16.02
CA VAL A 677 -26.16 -16.25 16.17
C VAL A 677 -25.44 -17.14 17.18
N ARG A 678 -26.12 -17.68 18.20
CA ARG A 678 -25.49 -18.58 19.17
C ARG A 678 -25.03 -19.86 18.49
N ARG A 679 -25.93 -20.45 17.71
CA ARG A 679 -25.62 -21.61 16.86
C ARG A 679 -24.52 -21.30 15.86
N VAL A 680 -24.54 -20.11 15.25
CA VAL A 680 -23.46 -19.65 14.34
C VAL A 680 -22.10 -19.68 15.03
N MET A 681 -22.03 -19.22 16.28
CA MET A 681 -20.78 -19.23 17.02
C MET A 681 -20.34 -20.66 17.38
N ASP A 682 -21.27 -21.49 17.89
CA ASP A 682 -20.95 -22.84 18.38
C ASP A 682 -20.60 -23.81 17.25
N GLU A 683 -21.32 -23.74 16.12
CA GLU A 683 -21.11 -24.56 14.93
C GLU A 683 -20.08 -23.95 13.95
N ARG A 684 -19.39 -22.87 14.33
CA ARG A 684 -18.37 -22.18 13.52
C ARG A 684 -18.88 -21.77 12.13
N GLN A 685 -20.12 -21.31 12.04
CA GLN A 685 -20.73 -20.90 10.78
C GLN A 685 -20.12 -19.58 10.25
N ILE A 686 -20.34 -19.30 8.97
CA ILE A 686 -19.88 -18.09 8.28
C ILE A 686 -21.11 -17.30 7.87
N VAL A 687 -21.40 -16.21 8.58
CA VAL A 687 -22.55 -15.35 8.30
C VAL A 687 -22.09 -14.06 7.66
N LEU A 688 -22.64 -13.75 6.49
CA LEU A 688 -22.48 -12.48 5.81
C LEU A 688 -23.80 -11.70 5.88
N LEU A 689 -23.79 -10.58 6.59
CA LEU A 689 -24.93 -9.70 6.78
C LEU A 689 -24.80 -8.50 5.84
N ARG A 690 -25.84 -8.30 5.03
CA ARG A 690 -25.93 -7.18 4.12
C ARG A 690 -27.17 -6.36 4.45
N CYS A 691 -26.97 -5.12 4.87
CA CYS A 691 -28.05 -4.15 5.04
C CYS A 691 -28.40 -3.48 3.71
N SER A 692 -29.53 -2.76 3.68
CA SER A 692 -29.96 -2.06 2.47
C SER A 692 -29.15 -0.79 2.17
N GLY A 693 -28.48 -0.26 3.19
CA GLY A 693 -27.57 0.88 3.14
C GLY A 693 -28.25 2.24 3.31
N THR A 694 -29.58 2.27 3.52
CA THR A 694 -30.37 3.51 3.58
C THR A 694 -31.62 3.34 4.45
N GLY A 695 -31.81 4.22 5.44
CA GLY A 695 -33.08 4.33 6.20
C GLY A 695 -32.93 4.13 7.70
N SER A 696 -33.94 4.56 8.46
CA SER A 696 -34.01 4.38 9.91
C SER A 696 -34.15 2.91 10.33
N GLY A 697 -34.85 2.09 9.53
CA GLY A 697 -34.98 0.65 9.76
C GLY A 697 -33.64 -0.10 9.78
N ASP A 698 -32.68 0.31 8.95
CA ASP A 698 -31.34 -0.29 8.89
C ASP A 698 -30.53 -0.05 10.19
N GLN A 699 -30.73 1.09 10.85
CA GLN A 699 -30.11 1.38 12.14
C GLN A 699 -30.71 0.47 13.23
N ILE A 700 -32.03 0.31 13.24
CA ILE A 700 -32.72 -0.53 14.21
C ILE A 700 -32.29 -1.99 14.08
N ILE A 701 -32.30 -2.55 12.87
CA ILE A 701 -31.89 -3.95 12.66
C ILE A 701 -30.41 -4.16 12.98
N THR A 702 -29.55 -3.20 12.65
CA THR A 702 -28.11 -3.29 12.98
C THR A 702 -27.91 -3.33 14.50
N SER A 703 -28.63 -2.49 15.23
CA SER A 703 -28.60 -2.47 16.70
C SER A 703 -29.10 -3.80 17.28
N LEU A 704 -30.23 -4.31 16.77
CA LEU A 704 -30.80 -5.60 17.18
C LEU A 704 -29.85 -6.77 16.93
N LEU A 705 -29.19 -6.83 15.77
CA LEU A 705 -28.24 -7.89 15.42
C LEU A 705 -26.97 -7.84 16.29
N LEU A 706 -26.47 -6.65 16.62
CA LEU A 706 -25.32 -6.49 17.52
C LEU A 706 -25.66 -6.81 18.96
N PHE A 707 -26.86 -6.44 19.40
CA PHE A 707 -27.37 -6.86 20.68
C PHE A 707 -27.47 -8.38 20.75
N ASP A 708 -28.02 -9.02 19.72
CA ASP A 708 -28.12 -10.49 19.67
C ASP A 708 -26.74 -11.15 19.71
N LEU A 709 -25.75 -10.60 18.99
CA LEU A 709 -24.36 -11.01 19.07
C LEU A 709 -23.80 -10.88 20.51
N PHE A 710 -24.07 -9.75 21.17
CA PHE A 710 -23.67 -9.50 22.56
C PHE A 710 -24.27 -10.53 23.52
N ARG A 711 -25.60 -10.70 23.46
CA ARG A 711 -26.35 -11.64 24.30
C ARG A 711 -25.92 -13.09 24.08
N ALA A 712 -25.77 -13.51 22.84
CA ALA A 712 -25.35 -14.89 22.53
C ALA A 712 -23.91 -15.19 22.96
N GLY A 713 -23.04 -14.18 22.94
CA GLY A 713 -21.71 -14.27 23.54
C GLY A 713 -21.82 -14.47 25.05
N HIS A 714 -22.63 -13.67 25.74
CA HIS A 714 -22.85 -13.80 27.20
C HIS A 714 -23.50 -15.10 27.63
N SER A 715 -24.41 -15.66 26.84
CA SER A 715 -25.04 -16.94 27.18
C SER A 715 -24.06 -18.12 27.18
N ARG A 716 -22.78 -17.91 26.81
CA ARG A 716 -21.70 -18.90 26.91
C ARG A 716 -21.10 -18.97 28.31
N GLU A 717 -21.59 -18.16 29.23
CA GLU A 717 -21.21 -18.20 30.63
C GLU A 717 -21.36 -19.62 31.21
N GLY A 718 -20.38 -20.02 32.02
CA GLY A 718 -20.31 -21.36 32.63
C GLY A 718 -19.70 -22.46 31.74
N ILE A 719 -19.45 -22.21 30.45
CA ILE A 719 -18.76 -23.17 29.57
C ILE A 719 -17.24 -23.04 29.77
N ASP A 720 -16.53 -24.18 29.82
CA ASP A 720 -15.06 -24.20 29.88
C ASP A 720 -14.47 -23.45 28.67
N PRO A 721 -13.59 -22.44 28.89
CA PRO A 721 -12.93 -21.70 27.81
C PRO A 721 -12.27 -22.58 26.75
N GLY A 722 -11.74 -23.76 27.12
CA GLY A 722 -11.10 -24.68 26.18
C GLY A 722 -12.07 -25.33 25.17
N LEU A 723 -13.37 -25.33 25.46
CA LEU A 723 -14.43 -25.90 24.62
C LEU A 723 -15.10 -24.84 23.72
N LEU A 724 -14.85 -23.56 23.97
CA LEU A 724 -15.49 -22.48 23.23
C LEU A 724 -14.95 -22.38 21.81
N ALA A 725 -15.87 -22.41 20.84
CA ALA A 725 -15.55 -22.11 19.45
C ALA A 725 -15.36 -20.60 19.25
N THR A 726 -14.23 -20.22 18.66
CA THR A 726 -13.95 -18.81 18.34
C THR A 726 -14.77 -18.30 17.15
N LEU A 727 -15.40 -17.14 17.35
CA LEU A 727 -16.09 -16.37 16.32
C LEU A 727 -15.34 -15.05 16.07
N PHE A 728 -15.03 -14.76 14.81
CA PHE A 728 -14.59 -13.42 14.39
C PHE A 728 -15.75 -12.61 13.83
N ALA A 729 -16.13 -11.56 14.56
CA ALA A 729 -17.04 -10.54 14.09
C ALA A 729 -16.27 -9.47 13.33
N PHE A 730 -16.69 -9.13 12.11
CA PHE A 730 -16.17 -8.06 11.29
C PHE A 730 -17.25 -7.00 11.15
N ALA A 731 -16.89 -5.75 11.44
CA ALA A 731 -17.78 -4.60 11.32
C ALA A 731 -17.15 -3.61 10.34
N ASP A 732 -17.64 -3.61 9.09
CA ASP A 732 -17.27 -2.58 8.12
C ASP A 732 -18.04 -1.29 8.46
N GLU A 733 -17.39 -0.14 8.24
CA GLU A 733 -17.93 1.18 8.59
C GLU A 733 -18.46 1.30 10.03
N LEU A 734 -17.61 1.00 11.03
CA LEU A 734 -17.95 1.04 12.46
C LEU A 734 -18.66 2.33 12.88
N ARG A 735 -18.39 3.48 12.23
CA ARG A 735 -19.07 4.74 12.55
C ARG A 735 -20.58 4.70 12.26
N ALA A 736 -20.99 4.07 11.16
CA ALA A 736 -22.41 3.91 10.83
C ALA A 736 -23.10 3.01 11.86
N ILE A 737 -22.37 2.01 12.36
CA ILE A 737 -22.84 1.01 13.30
C ILE A 737 -22.91 1.55 14.74
N ASP A 738 -21.90 2.30 15.17
CA ASP A 738 -21.77 2.87 16.53
C ASP A 738 -22.92 3.82 16.88
N GLY A 739 -23.38 4.63 15.92
CA GLY A 739 -24.56 5.47 16.13
C GLY A 739 -25.84 4.68 16.42
N ALA A 740 -25.98 3.50 15.82
CA ALA A 740 -27.15 2.62 15.96
C ALA A 740 -27.10 1.75 17.23
N ALA A 741 -25.91 1.27 17.60
CA ALA A 741 -25.71 0.30 18.67
C ALA A 741 -25.46 0.90 20.07
N ARG A 742 -25.28 2.22 20.19
CA ARG A 742 -25.15 3.01 21.44
C ARG A 742 -24.66 2.22 22.67
N GLY A 743 -23.35 1.95 22.74
CA GLY A 743 -22.69 1.29 23.89
C GLY A 743 -22.42 -0.21 23.70
N TYR A 744 -23.19 -0.94 22.88
CA TYR A 744 -22.97 -2.39 22.71
C TYR A 744 -21.64 -2.74 22.06
N ILE A 745 -21.10 -1.88 21.19
CA ILE A 745 -19.77 -2.12 20.60
C ILE A 745 -18.70 -2.07 21.69
N ALA A 746 -18.78 -1.11 22.62
CA ALA A 746 -17.88 -1.03 23.76
C ALA A 746 -18.04 -2.27 24.66
N ALA A 747 -19.28 -2.63 25.00
CA ALA A 747 -19.57 -3.82 25.79
C ALA A 747 -19.02 -5.12 25.14
N ILE A 748 -19.11 -5.25 23.81
CA ILE A 748 -18.51 -6.38 23.06
C ILE A 748 -16.99 -6.39 23.23
N LEU A 749 -16.33 -5.25 23.04
CA LEU A 749 -14.88 -5.09 23.15
C LEU A 749 -14.35 -5.36 24.56
N GLU A 750 -15.16 -5.10 25.59
CA GLU A 750 -14.76 -5.25 27.00
C GLU A 750 -15.10 -6.63 27.56
N GLN A 751 -16.26 -7.18 27.21
CA GLN A 751 -16.84 -8.31 27.95
C GLN A 751 -16.78 -9.63 27.18
N LEU A 752 -16.84 -9.61 25.84
CA LEU A 752 -16.97 -10.84 25.07
C LEU A 752 -15.65 -11.57 24.79
N ARG A 753 -14.51 -10.97 25.12
CA ARG A 753 -13.19 -11.61 24.94
C ARG A 753 -13.11 -12.98 25.61
N LYS A 754 -13.64 -13.10 26.84
CA LYS A 754 -13.65 -14.37 27.61
C LYS A 754 -14.58 -15.44 27.02
N TYR A 755 -15.46 -15.05 26.09
CA TYR A 755 -16.40 -15.94 25.42
C TYR A 755 -15.99 -16.27 23.97
N GLU A 756 -14.72 -16.03 23.63
CA GLU A 756 -14.11 -16.29 22.32
C GLU A 756 -14.83 -15.59 21.16
N VAL A 757 -15.42 -14.41 21.40
CA VAL A 757 -15.92 -13.51 20.35
C VAL A 757 -14.95 -12.36 20.16
N ARG A 758 -14.47 -12.20 18.93
CA ARG A 758 -13.37 -11.29 18.58
C ARG A 758 -13.85 -10.30 17.53
N LEU A 759 -13.73 -9.01 17.81
CA LEU A 759 -14.20 -7.94 16.91
C LEU A 759 -13.04 -7.36 16.08
N MET A 760 -13.24 -7.35 14.77
CA MET A 760 -12.38 -6.74 13.75
C MET A 760 -13.15 -5.54 13.15
N ALA A 761 -12.82 -4.34 13.62
CA ALA A 761 -13.57 -3.14 13.30
C ALA A 761 -12.84 -2.25 12.28
N MET A 762 -13.59 -1.67 11.34
CA MET A 762 -13.03 -0.79 10.32
C MET A 762 -13.73 0.56 10.32
N THR A 763 -12.99 1.67 10.35
CA THR A 763 -13.60 3.00 10.22
C THR A 763 -12.67 4.00 9.57
N GLN A 764 -13.27 5.02 8.97
CA GLN A 764 -12.55 6.14 8.37
C GLN A 764 -12.35 7.29 9.36
N MET A 765 -13.27 7.44 10.31
CA MET A 765 -13.36 8.57 11.21
C MET A 765 -13.38 8.05 12.66
N ALA A 766 -12.22 7.63 13.17
CA ALA A 766 -12.10 7.09 14.52
C ALA A 766 -12.46 8.13 15.58
N MET A 767 -12.18 9.41 15.30
CA MET A 767 -12.48 10.53 16.20
C MET A 767 -13.99 10.79 16.33
N ARG A 768 -14.80 10.37 15.35
CA ARG A 768 -16.26 10.53 15.38
C ARG A 768 -16.99 9.41 16.11
N LEU A 769 -16.33 8.33 16.49
CA LEU A 769 -16.93 7.30 17.33
C LEU A 769 -17.37 7.90 18.67
N SER A 770 -18.39 7.30 19.28
CA SER A 770 -18.75 7.57 20.67
C SER A 770 -17.51 7.41 21.57
N GLU A 771 -17.44 8.21 22.63
CA GLU A 771 -16.27 8.22 23.51
C GLU A 771 -16.00 6.85 24.13
N GLU A 772 -17.06 6.18 24.58
CA GLU A 772 -17.03 4.83 25.14
C GLU A 772 -16.45 3.81 24.14
N THR A 773 -17.03 3.70 22.94
CA THR A 773 -16.54 2.80 21.89
C THR A 773 -15.09 3.11 21.50
N ARG A 774 -14.73 4.39 21.38
CA ARG A 774 -13.37 4.81 21.04
C ARG A 774 -12.37 4.41 22.13
N LEU A 775 -12.70 4.60 23.40
CA LEU A 775 -11.85 4.20 24.53
C LEU A 775 -11.68 2.68 24.59
N ALA A 776 -12.79 1.93 24.54
CA ALA A 776 -12.79 0.48 24.56
C ALA A 776 -11.96 -0.11 23.40
N LEU A 777 -12.13 0.39 22.17
CA LEU A 777 -11.38 -0.06 20.99
C LEU A 777 -9.88 0.19 21.16
N MET A 778 -9.50 1.37 21.64
CA MET A 778 -8.10 1.76 21.76
C MET A 778 -7.38 1.10 22.94
N GLN A 779 -8.10 0.67 23.97
CA GLN A 779 -7.53 -0.04 25.12
C GLN A 779 -7.38 -1.55 24.87
N ASN A 780 -8.34 -2.15 24.17
CA ASN A 780 -8.40 -3.61 23.99
C ASN A 780 -7.81 -4.12 22.67
N GLN A 781 -7.36 -3.23 21.77
CA GLN A 781 -6.77 -3.63 20.49
C GLN A 781 -5.48 -4.48 20.65
N SER A 782 -5.46 -5.64 20.00
CA SER A 782 -4.26 -6.46 19.80
C SER A 782 -3.68 -6.28 18.40
N LEU A 783 -4.45 -5.75 17.45
CA LEU A 783 -4.02 -5.45 16.11
C LEU A 783 -4.55 -4.07 15.70
N LEU A 784 -3.65 -3.13 15.42
CA LEU A 784 -3.97 -1.82 14.87
C LEU A 784 -3.31 -1.68 13.51
N SER A 785 -4.10 -1.40 12.48
CA SER A 785 -3.65 -1.08 11.14
C SER A 785 -4.14 0.31 10.75
N ALA A 786 -3.23 1.18 10.30
CA ALA A 786 -3.54 2.52 9.83
C ALA A 786 -3.12 2.69 8.37
N ALA A 787 -4.10 2.95 7.51
CA ALA A 787 -3.89 3.47 6.17
C ALA A 787 -3.70 5.00 6.20
N ALA A 788 -3.66 5.63 5.02
CA ALA A 788 -3.58 7.09 4.98
C ALA A 788 -4.77 7.76 5.67
N ALA A 789 -4.52 8.84 6.40
CA ALA A 789 -5.52 9.56 7.19
C ALA A 789 -5.39 11.08 7.00
N ASP A 790 -6.42 11.84 7.36
CA ASP A 790 -6.37 13.30 7.43
C ASP A 790 -5.57 13.77 8.64
N ALA A 791 -5.23 15.07 8.73
CA ALA A 791 -4.29 15.58 9.72
C ALA A 791 -4.67 15.25 11.18
N ASP A 792 -5.95 15.45 11.55
CA ASP A 792 -6.42 15.19 12.91
C ASP A 792 -6.42 13.69 13.24
N GLU A 793 -6.95 12.87 12.34
CA GLU A 793 -6.96 11.41 12.46
C GLU A 793 -5.52 10.85 12.49
N ALA A 794 -4.62 11.34 11.64
CA ALA A 794 -3.22 10.95 11.63
C ALA A 794 -2.50 11.33 12.92
N SER A 795 -2.80 12.49 13.49
CA SER A 795 -2.25 12.94 14.78
C SER A 795 -2.76 12.08 15.94
N PHE A 796 -4.04 11.70 15.90
CA PHE A 796 -4.61 10.75 16.86
C PHE A 796 -3.95 9.37 16.74
N LEU A 797 -3.81 8.84 15.53
CA LEU A 797 -3.21 7.54 15.26
C LEU A 797 -1.71 7.48 15.62
N ALA A 798 -0.96 8.55 15.36
CA ALA A 798 0.46 8.64 15.69
C ALA A 798 0.73 8.42 17.20
N LYS A 799 -0.17 8.90 18.07
CA LYS A 799 -0.08 8.64 19.52
C LYS A 799 -0.26 7.16 19.89
N ARG A 800 -0.93 6.38 19.04
CA ARG A 800 -1.22 4.94 19.25
C ARG A 800 -0.29 4.01 18.48
N LEU A 801 0.46 4.55 17.53
CA LEU A 801 1.45 3.88 16.71
C LEU A 801 2.85 4.45 16.99
N PRO A 802 3.52 4.05 18.09
CA PRO A 802 4.84 4.54 18.43
C PRO A 802 5.82 4.33 17.26
N GLY A 803 6.56 5.37 16.92
CA GLY A 803 7.48 5.39 15.77
C GLY A 803 6.85 5.81 14.44
N ALA A 804 5.52 5.99 14.36
CA ALA A 804 4.87 6.58 13.19
C ALA A 804 4.60 8.08 13.42
N ALA A 805 5.18 8.95 12.59
CA ALA A 805 4.83 10.36 12.59
C ALA A 805 3.48 10.59 11.92
N ALA A 806 2.72 11.61 12.35
CA ALA A 806 1.44 11.96 11.74
C ALA A 806 1.58 12.22 10.23
N MET A 807 2.62 12.95 9.82
CA MET A 807 2.92 13.19 8.40
C MET A 807 3.19 11.90 7.61
N THR A 808 3.84 10.90 8.22
CA THR A 808 4.04 9.59 7.60
C THR A 808 2.70 8.93 7.32
N LEU A 809 1.79 8.94 8.30
CA LEU A 809 0.45 8.38 8.14
C LEU A 809 -0.34 9.15 7.07
N MET A 810 -0.27 10.47 7.01
CA MET A 810 -0.93 11.27 5.97
C MET A 810 -0.43 10.95 4.56
N GLN A 811 0.86 10.65 4.42
CA GLN A 811 1.52 10.39 3.12
C GLN A 811 1.59 8.90 2.75
N GLN A 812 0.95 8.00 3.50
CA GLN A 812 0.94 6.58 3.19
C GLN A 812 0.40 6.33 1.78
N PRO A 813 1.11 5.55 0.93
CA PRO A 813 0.58 5.18 -0.37
C PRO A 813 -0.69 4.34 -0.23
N LYS A 814 -1.49 4.31 -1.30
CA LYS A 814 -2.64 3.38 -1.39
C LYS A 814 -2.14 1.94 -1.16
N TRP A 815 -2.93 1.13 -0.45
CA TRP A 815 -2.57 -0.24 -0.10
C TRP A 815 -1.29 -0.38 0.74
N HIS A 816 -0.96 0.62 1.54
CA HIS A 816 0.11 0.50 2.53
C HIS A 816 -0.43 0.87 3.89
N TYR A 817 -0.02 0.08 4.89
CA TYR A 817 -0.51 0.17 6.26
C TYR A 817 0.65 0.30 7.24
N ALA A 818 0.51 1.20 8.19
CA ALA A 818 1.30 1.20 9.42
C ALA A 818 0.61 0.23 10.39
N VAL A 819 1.29 -0.84 10.76
CA VAL A 819 0.74 -1.91 11.59
C VAL A 819 1.47 -1.98 12.92
N ARG A 820 0.71 -2.10 13.99
CA ARG A 820 1.17 -2.48 15.32
C ARG A 820 0.34 -3.67 15.77
N ALA A 821 0.99 -4.72 16.23
CA ALA A 821 0.33 -5.97 16.59
C ALA A 821 0.85 -6.51 17.92
N THR A 822 0.12 -7.45 18.51
CA THR A 822 0.62 -8.35 19.54
C THR A 822 1.16 -9.61 18.87
N LEU A 823 2.35 -10.04 19.25
CA LEU A 823 2.97 -11.27 18.78
C LEU A 823 3.56 -12.01 19.99
N ASN A 824 3.13 -13.25 20.21
CA ASN A 824 3.48 -14.06 21.38
C ASN A 824 3.25 -13.30 22.71
N GLY A 825 2.10 -12.65 22.83
CA GLY A 825 1.74 -11.85 24.01
C GLY A 825 2.50 -10.52 24.21
N ARG A 826 3.38 -10.10 23.27
CA ARG A 826 4.12 -8.84 23.36
C ARG A 826 3.79 -7.87 22.22
N PRO A 827 3.66 -6.56 22.47
CA PRO A 827 3.42 -5.59 21.41
C PRO A 827 4.66 -5.43 20.52
N THR A 828 4.46 -5.41 19.20
CA THR A 828 5.49 -5.11 18.21
C THR A 828 5.75 -3.60 18.13
N PRO A 829 6.93 -3.17 17.61
CA PRO A 829 7.07 -1.81 17.09
C PRO A 829 6.08 -1.58 15.93
N THR A 830 5.85 -0.32 15.55
CA THR A 830 5.06 -0.02 14.35
C THR A 830 5.89 -0.30 13.11
N PHE A 831 5.38 -1.12 12.20
CA PHE A 831 6.04 -1.50 10.96
C PHE A 831 5.14 -1.31 9.74
N GLN A 832 5.76 -1.29 8.55
CA GLN A 832 5.02 -1.13 7.30
C GLN A 832 4.61 -2.48 6.71
N VAL A 833 3.37 -2.55 6.23
CA VAL A 833 2.82 -3.69 5.50
C VAL A 833 2.20 -3.19 4.19
N ALA A 834 2.50 -3.86 3.09
CA ALA A 834 1.83 -3.64 1.82
C ALA A 834 0.59 -4.54 1.74
N GLY A 835 -0.58 -3.95 1.56
CA GLY A 835 -1.84 -4.64 1.33
C GLY A 835 -1.79 -5.49 0.07
N VAL A 836 -2.57 -6.56 0.08
CA VAL A 836 -2.69 -7.47 -1.04
C VAL A 836 -4.16 -7.69 -1.34
N PRO A 837 -4.59 -7.51 -2.60
CA PRO A 837 -5.99 -7.71 -2.93
C PRO A 837 -6.33 -9.21 -2.99
N ILE A 838 -7.55 -9.58 -2.60
CA ILE A 838 -7.93 -11.00 -2.48
C ILE A 838 -7.86 -11.76 -3.80
N HIS A 839 -8.07 -11.10 -4.95
CA HIS A 839 -8.02 -11.73 -6.26
C HIS A 839 -6.60 -12.12 -6.70
N GLU A 840 -5.56 -11.52 -6.12
CA GLU A 840 -4.18 -11.94 -6.38
C GLU A 840 -3.87 -13.23 -5.63
N VAL A 841 -4.25 -13.29 -4.34
CA VAL A 841 -3.82 -14.34 -3.41
C VAL A 841 -4.75 -15.55 -3.45
N LEU A 842 -6.05 -15.29 -3.49
CA LEU A 842 -7.12 -16.29 -3.46
C LEU A 842 -7.68 -16.58 -4.87
N ALA A 843 -6.91 -16.30 -5.92
CA ALA A 843 -7.30 -16.53 -7.31
C ALA A 843 -7.71 -17.99 -7.61
N ASN A 844 -7.22 -18.92 -6.79
CA ASN A 844 -7.49 -20.35 -6.89
C ASN A 844 -8.85 -20.76 -6.28
N TYR A 845 -9.48 -19.89 -5.49
CA TYR A 845 -10.75 -20.15 -4.80
C TYR A 845 -11.90 -19.34 -5.38
N HIS A 846 -11.63 -18.50 -6.38
CA HIS A 846 -12.63 -17.65 -7.02
C HIS A 846 -13.45 -18.42 -8.07
N HIS A 847 -14.62 -18.90 -7.66
CA HIS A 847 -15.54 -19.72 -8.47
C HIS A 847 -16.96 -19.13 -8.52
N PRO A 848 -17.19 -18.03 -9.26
CA PRO A 848 -18.51 -17.41 -9.40
C PRO A 848 -19.54 -18.31 -10.07
N GLU A 849 -19.12 -19.24 -10.93
CA GLU A 849 -19.98 -20.22 -11.59
C GLU A 849 -20.68 -21.18 -10.62
N ARG A 850 -20.16 -21.31 -9.39
CA ARG A 850 -20.70 -22.17 -8.34
C ARG A 850 -21.64 -21.44 -7.38
N LEU A 851 -21.89 -20.14 -7.57
CA LEU A 851 -22.85 -19.38 -6.75
C LEU A 851 -24.24 -20.03 -6.67
N PRO A 852 -24.81 -20.63 -7.74
CA PRO A 852 -26.08 -21.34 -7.64
C PRO A 852 -26.06 -22.55 -6.68
N GLN A 853 -24.90 -23.19 -6.49
CA GLN A 853 -24.75 -24.28 -5.52
C GLN A 853 -24.75 -23.74 -4.08
N LEU A 854 -24.06 -22.62 -3.87
CA LEU A 854 -24.05 -21.91 -2.60
C LEU A 854 -25.46 -21.43 -2.23
N GLU A 855 -26.20 -20.86 -3.18
CA GLU A 855 -27.59 -20.45 -2.97
C GLU A 855 -28.50 -21.63 -2.57
N LYS A 856 -28.36 -22.78 -3.23
CA LYS A 856 -29.10 -24.00 -2.87
C LYS A 856 -28.74 -24.53 -1.49
N ALA A 857 -27.46 -24.52 -1.13
CA ALA A 857 -27.01 -24.92 0.21
C ALA A 857 -27.63 -23.99 1.28
N MET A 858 -27.60 -22.68 1.04
CA MET A 858 -28.20 -21.69 1.92
C MET A 858 -29.73 -21.82 2.02
N ASP A 859 -30.44 -22.08 0.91
CA ASP A 859 -31.88 -22.30 0.91
C ASP A 859 -32.27 -23.47 1.83
N LYS A 860 -31.47 -24.54 1.81
CA LYS A 860 -31.65 -25.70 2.68
C LYS A 860 -31.31 -25.37 4.14
N THR A 861 -30.12 -24.81 4.40
CA THR A 861 -29.61 -24.58 5.77
C THR A 861 -30.45 -23.53 6.53
N LEU A 862 -30.76 -22.41 5.87
CA LEU A 862 -31.57 -21.32 6.45
C LEU A 862 -33.07 -21.51 6.23
N ARG A 863 -33.51 -22.61 5.60
CA ARG A 863 -34.92 -22.86 5.25
C ARG A 863 -35.57 -21.61 4.64
N ARG A 864 -34.86 -20.96 3.70
CA ARG A 864 -35.29 -19.66 3.16
C ARG A 864 -36.60 -19.80 2.42
N ARG A 865 -37.40 -18.75 2.44
CA ARG A 865 -38.73 -18.74 1.81
C ARG A 865 -38.84 -17.56 0.83
N PRO A 866 -39.65 -17.66 -0.23
CA PRO A 866 -39.90 -16.53 -1.11
C PRO A 866 -40.51 -15.37 -0.35
N LEU A 867 -39.97 -14.16 -0.56
CA LEU A 867 -40.39 -12.93 0.09
C LEU A 867 -41.89 -12.68 -0.02
N ARG A 868 -42.48 -12.89 -1.20
CA ARG A 868 -43.93 -12.76 -1.43
C ARG A 868 -44.74 -13.67 -0.52
N THR A 869 -44.38 -14.95 -0.43
CA THR A 869 -45.10 -15.94 0.36
C THR A 869 -45.10 -15.57 1.84
N VAL A 870 -43.94 -15.12 2.35
CA VAL A 870 -43.81 -14.67 3.74
C VAL A 870 -44.71 -13.48 4.03
N LEU A 871 -44.70 -12.45 3.17
CA LEU A 871 -45.51 -11.25 3.39
C LEU A 871 -47.00 -11.54 3.29
N THR A 872 -47.45 -12.38 2.35
CA THR A 872 -48.85 -12.78 2.24
C THR A 872 -49.31 -13.59 3.46
N GLU A 873 -48.45 -14.43 4.05
CA GLU A 873 -48.79 -15.15 5.30
C GLU A 873 -48.83 -14.26 6.54
N LEU A 874 -48.01 -13.19 6.55
CA LEU A 874 -48.01 -12.21 7.62
C LEU A 874 -49.30 -11.37 7.58
N ASP A 875 -49.64 -10.84 6.41
CA ASP A 875 -50.72 -9.86 6.22
C ASP A 875 -52.09 -10.50 5.98
N GLY A 876 -52.10 -11.73 5.47
CA GLY A 876 -53.29 -12.32 4.85
C GLY A 876 -53.30 -12.09 3.34
N SER A 877 -54.21 -12.76 2.64
CA SER A 877 -54.37 -12.57 1.19
C SER A 877 -55.29 -11.38 0.90
N ASP A 878 -54.96 -10.62 -0.15
CA ASP A 878 -55.74 -9.44 -0.58
C ASP A 878 -57.21 -9.77 -0.90
N ASP A 879 -57.50 -11.02 -1.27
CA ASP A 879 -58.85 -11.52 -1.56
C ASP A 879 -59.62 -11.98 -0.29
N GLY A 880 -59.03 -11.81 0.89
CA GLY A 880 -59.63 -12.14 2.19
C GLY A 880 -59.77 -13.64 2.47
N ARG A 881 -59.27 -14.52 1.59
CA ARG A 881 -59.41 -15.97 1.72
C ARG A 881 -58.45 -16.60 2.72
N MET A 882 -57.28 -15.99 2.92
CA MET A 882 -56.28 -16.45 3.87
C MET A 882 -56.09 -15.40 4.97
N PRO A 883 -56.40 -15.73 6.24
CA PRO A 883 -56.17 -14.81 7.35
C PRO A 883 -54.67 -14.60 7.59
N GLY A 884 -54.31 -13.39 8.04
CA GLY A 884 -52.95 -13.07 8.43
C GLY A 884 -52.50 -13.82 9.68
N LEU A 885 -51.21 -13.70 10.05
CA LEU A 885 -50.63 -14.41 11.18
C LEU A 885 -51.39 -14.15 12.49
N ASP A 886 -51.64 -12.89 12.81
CA ASP A 886 -52.29 -12.49 14.06
C ASP A 886 -53.77 -12.97 14.14
N ASP A 887 -54.46 -13.09 13.01
CA ASP A 887 -55.83 -13.64 12.94
C ASP A 887 -55.84 -15.16 13.11
N ARG A 888 -54.83 -15.83 12.57
CA ARG A 888 -54.62 -17.27 12.78
C ARG A 888 -54.29 -17.57 14.25
N ILE A 889 -53.49 -16.71 14.89
CA ILE A 889 -53.24 -16.77 16.34
C ILE A 889 -54.55 -16.63 17.11
N LEU A 890 -55.38 -15.64 16.79
CA LEU A 890 -56.67 -15.44 17.46
C LEU A 890 -57.59 -16.66 17.31
N THR A 891 -57.63 -17.23 16.11
CA THR A 891 -58.39 -18.46 15.81
C THR A 891 -57.93 -19.63 16.68
N GLU A 892 -56.62 -19.81 16.83
CA GLU A 892 -56.02 -20.84 17.69
C GLU A 892 -56.30 -20.63 19.18
N LEU A 893 -56.51 -19.37 19.60
CA LEU A 893 -56.92 -19.04 20.96
C LEU A 893 -58.42 -19.29 21.23
N GLY A 894 -59.19 -19.72 20.23
CA GLY A 894 -60.58 -20.11 20.36
C GLY A 894 -61.60 -19.00 20.12
N ARG A 895 -61.21 -17.87 19.51
CA ARG A 895 -62.12 -16.80 19.07
C ARG A 895 -62.06 -16.62 17.55
N ARG A 896 -63.22 -16.47 16.90
CA ARG A 896 -63.26 -16.18 15.45
C ARG A 896 -62.84 -14.71 15.21
N PRO A 897 -61.98 -14.43 14.23
CA PRO A 897 -61.70 -13.05 13.83
C PRO A 897 -62.99 -12.37 13.36
N ALA A 898 -63.18 -11.10 13.74
CA ALA A 898 -64.28 -10.28 13.23
C ALA A 898 -64.18 -10.18 11.70
N PRO A 899 -65.29 -10.31 10.94
CA PRO A 899 -65.23 -10.22 9.48
C PRO A 899 -64.69 -8.84 9.05
N PRO A 900 -63.86 -8.78 7.99
CA PRO A 900 -63.35 -7.50 7.49
C PRO A 900 -64.53 -6.59 7.14
N ALA A 901 -64.48 -5.34 7.61
CA ALA A 901 -65.51 -4.36 7.30
C ALA A 901 -65.63 -4.19 5.78
N HIS A 902 -66.71 -4.71 5.20
CA HIS A 902 -67.04 -4.48 3.80
C HIS A 902 -67.23 -2.97 3.60
N LYS A 903 -66.30 -2.32 2.88
CA LYS A 903 -66.61 -1.04 2.24
C LYS A 903 -67.76 -1.31 1.26
N PRO A 904 -68.92 -0.64 1.38
CA PRO A 904 -69.95 -0.78 0.37
C PRO A 904 -69.38 -0.29 -0.98
N PRO A 905 -69.74 -0.93 -2.10
CA PRO A 905 -69.35 -0.45 -3.41
C PRO A 905 -69.87 0.98 -3.59
N ALA A 906 -69.03 1.85 -4.14
CA ALA A 906 -69.39 3.21 -4.45
C ALA A 906 -70.65 3.22 -5.33
N GLU A 907 -71.73 3.77 -4.80
CA GLU A 907 -72.91 4.12 -5.59
C GLU A 907 -72.45 5.06 -6.70
N THR A 908 -72.60 4.61 -7.94
CA THR A 908 -72.58 5.46 -9.13
C THR A 908 -73.71 6.46 -8.98
N ALA A 909 -73.37 7.67 -8.52
CA ALA A 909 -74.27 8.81 -8.55
C ALA A 909 -74.61 9.10 -10.02
N ALA A 910 -75.88 8.91 -10.34
CA ALA A 910 -76.50 9.35 -11.57
C ALA A 910 -76.26 10.86 -11.74
N GLY A 911 -75.94 11.25 -12.98
CA GLY A 911 -75.71 12.64 -13.34
C GLY A 911 -76.96 13.49 -13.13
N ASN A 912 -76.73 14.71 -12.67
CA ASN A 912 -77.64 15.83 -12.89
C ASN A 912 -76.86 16.87 -13.71
N PRO A 913 -77.32 17.24 -14.91
CA PRO A 913 -76.74 18.33 -15.68
C PRO A 913 -77.39 19.63 -15.19
N ASP A 914 -76.56 20.60 -14.80
CA ASP A 914 -76.83 22.05 -14.85
C ASP A 914 -75.81 22.74 -13.96
N ASP A 915 -74.77 23.32 -14.58
CA ASP A 915 -74.39 24.72 -14.37
C ASP A 915 -73.09 25.02 -15.14
N ASP A 916 -73.29 25.54 -16.35
CA ASP A 916 -72.36 26.47 -16.99
C ASP A 916 -72.28 27.75 -16.14
N CYS A 917 -71.07 28.21 -15.82
CA CYS A 917 -70.60 29.61 -15.95
C CYS A 917 -69.52 29.97 -14.90
N TRP A 918 -68.28 30.14 -15.36
CA TRP A 918 -67.48 31.38 -15.37
C TRP A 918 -65.96 31.08 -15.32
N PRO A 919 -65.12 31.94 -15.95
CA PRO A 919 -63.87 31.55 -16.58
C PRO A 919 -62.60 31.96 -15.83
N GLU A 920 -61.51 31.46 -16.39
CA GLU A 920 -60.09 31.74 -16.21
C GLU A 920 -59.68 33.13 -15.70
N ALA A 921 -58.68 33.16 -14.81
CA ALA A 921 -57.69 34.23 -14.73
C ALA A 921 -56.34 33.72 -14.20
N GLY A 922 -55.33 33.73 -15.07
CA GLY A 922 -54.10 34.50 -14.84
C GLY A 922 -53.03 33.95 -13.87
N SER A 923 -51.95 33.44 -14.49
CA SER A 923 -50.53 33.68 -14.17
C SER A 923 -50.02 33.59 -12.73
N SER A 924 -49.02 32.73 -12.49
CA SER A 924 -47.60 33.15 -12.29
C SER A 924 -46.74 31.97 -11.78
N SER A 925 -45.75 31.54 -12.58
CA SER A 925 -44.66 30.68 -12.12
C SER A 925 -43.33 31.13 -12.73
N GLU A 926 -42.63 31.96 -11.98
CA GLU A 926 -41.19 32.24 -11.99
C GLU A 926 -40.78 31.92 -10.53
N VAL A 927 -39.71 31.20 -10.19
CA VAL A 927 -38.30 31.33 -10.58
C VAL A 927 -37.56 30.03 -10.21
N ALA A 928 -36.47 29.78 -10.94
CA ALA A 928 -35.45 28.75 -10.81
C ALA A 928 -34.71 28.67 -9.46
#